data_AF-A0A9W7THY8-F1
#
_entry.id   AF-A0A9W7THY8-F1
#
_cell.length_a   1.000
_cell.length_b   1.000
_cell.length_c   1.000
_cell.angle_alpha   90.00
_cell.angle_beta   90.00
_cell.angle_gamma   90.00
#
_symmetry.space_group_name_H-M   'P 1'
#
loop_
_entity.id
_entity.type
_entity.pdbx_description
1 polymer ?
#
loop_
_entity_poly.entity_id
_entity_poly.type
_entity_poly.pdbx_seq_one_letter_code
_entity_poly.pdbx_strand_id
1 'polypeptide(L)'
;MHLNMSENNYPLEERDRDRLPPIINHGLDRVPKLPFPSYGSFISTLNHRRESGSHSFSSPLLLPAVKQVRELPPICPDVRQKHRISIDVLPPEVKARFVSEPIIPIRTKTAKEFQEDLERAAISGDWKQVHDFYLTTFDSFLELNAAFKKEANAPFNTIEDSGINIRFVNLVYDALLHTPADTQKSVLKGIINSLLRGWKGPRTKDDLRAYFVLVQNPQYTSPATYVIYAHLLRQIAALAEADHHFLMHWFKKLPQKRFKQLVERLQVFITTRLFPAKPEELPPMAKCSWWIPSATKVLSLLNAANSISCPPIIPFSDFYNLTLDHIDFMEDYHTWQAHGNSNRFTFCQFPFILSTVVKKAIIQRDSEQQMISMARQTLVDKVSRRQRVDMSLLFLNIKVRRLQLVSDSLDELSRKRADLKKKLKVTFVGEAGLDMGGLTKEWFLLLIRQIFHTDYGMFTYVNESQCHWFSSWKCDNYSEFRLVGALMGLAVYNSITLDIRFPPCVYKKLLIPPIVPCDPDTPVGMATLTLEDLQQVMPDLAHGLGELLSYEGNVEEDFYTTFQVFQEELGVVKSYNLKTGGDKIPVTNLNRKEYVQLYVDFLLNKSIFRQFAAFYHGFHSVCASNALMLLRPEEVEILVCGSPNLDMSSLQRVVQYEGYSKTDSTIRYMFCVQYFITLTVYAMCQLTVWSGLAGPSGTWSWPFLWNCRRNCSTSPQEVTAFLWGEWPT
;
A
#
# COMPACT_ATOMS: atom_id res chain seq x y z
N MET A 1 -67.05 23.56 44.86
CA MET A 1 -67.93 24.68 44.44
C MET A 1 -67.55 25.01 43.01
N HIS A 2 -68.49 25.05 42.07
CA HIS A 2 -68.25 25.29 40.62
C HIS A 2 -67.33 24.26 39.91
N LEU A 3 -67.30 24.17 38.58
CA LEU A 3 -68.36 24.07 37.57
C LEU A 3 -67.68 23.51 36.30
N ASN A 4 -68.42 22.85 35.41
CA ASN A 4 -67.90 22.52 34.08
C ASN A 4 -67.68 23.80 33.26
N MET A 5 -66.62 23.85 32.46
CA MET A 5 -66.75 24.23 31.05
C MET A 5 -65.94 23.27 30.18
N SER A 6 -66.40 23.09 28.94
CA SER A 6 -65.98 22.05 28.00
C SER A 6 -65.55 22.67 26.68
N GLU A 7 -64.54 22.11 26.01
CA GLU A 7 -64.33 22.39 24.59
C GLU A 7 -63.82 21.15 23.83
N ASN A 8 -63.90 21.20 22.49
CA ASN A 8 -64.25 20.03 21.67
C ASN A 8 -63.09 19.08 21.30
N ASN A 9 -63.45 17.81 21.07
CA ASN A 9 -62.62 16.81 20.38
C ASN A 9 -62.54 17.08 18.87
N TYR A 10 -61.37 16.81 18.29
CA TYR A 10 -61.22 15.93 17.10
C TYR A 10 -59.88 15.17 17.24
N PRO A 11 -59.75 13.94 16.67
CA PRO A 11 -58.77 12.96 17.17
C PRO A 11 -57.38 13.07 16.56
N LEU A 12 -56.39 12.56 17.32
CA LEU A 12 -55.07 12.20 16.83
C LEU A 12 -55.04 10.70 16.48
N GLU A 13 -54.42 10.34 15.35
CA GLU A 13 -54.11 8.93 15.03
C GLU A 13 -52.89 8.47 15.85
N GLU A 14 -53.02 7.36 16.58
CA GLU A 14 -51.89 6.73 17.25
C GLU A 14 -50.95 6.05 16.23
N ARG A 15 -49.64 6.32 16.34
CA ARG A 15 -48.63 5.52 15.64
C ARG A 15 -48.26 4.30 16.46
N ASP A 16 -48.48 3.14 15.85
CA ASP A 16 -48.22 1.82 16.44
C ASP A 16 -46.74 1.64 16.83
N ARG A 17 -46.49 0.83 17.88
CA ARG A 17 -45.14 0.65 18.46
C ARG A 17 -44.38 -0.53 17.85
N ASP A 18 -43.06 -0.44 17.97
CA ASP A 18 -42.05 -1.38 17.50
C ASP A 18 -42.44 -2.87 17.57
N ARG A 19 -42.34 -3.55 16.42
CA ARG A 19 -42.15 -5.01 16.35
C ARG A 19 -40.81 -5.30 15.71
N LEU A 20 -39.91 -5.92 16.48
CA LEU A 20 -38.58 -6.33 16.02
C LEU A 20 -38.69 -7.43 14.94
N PRO A 21 -37.87 -7.39 13.87
CA PRO A 21 -37.80 -8.45 12.87
C PRO A 21 -37.12 -9.72 13.42
N PRO A 22 -37.40 -10.91 12.85
CA PRO A 22 -36.90 -12.18 13.35
C PRO A 22 -35.40 -12.42 13.07
N ILE A 23 -34.77 -13.25 13.90
CA ILE A 23 -33.36 -13.63 13.81
C ILE A 23 -33.17 -14.69 12.72
N ILE A 24 -32.27 -14.44 11.77
CA ILE A 24 -31.80 -15.43 10.79
C ILE A 24 -30.48 -16.04 11.28
N ASN A 25 -30.48 -17.33 11.62
CA ASN A 25 -29.26 -18.08 11.89
C ASN A 25 -28.54 -18.41 10.58
N HIS A 26 -27.37 -17.80 10.34
CA HIS A 26 -26.43 -18.30 9.34
C HIS A 26 -25.45 -19.30 9.99
N GLY A 27 -25.54 -20.56 9.57
CA GLY A 27 -24.58 -21.60 9.92
C GLY A 27 -23.20 -21.36 9.28
N LEU A 28 -22.16 -21.93 9.89
CA LEU A 28 -20.78 -21.83 9.45
C LEU A 28 -20.45 -22.86 8.35
N ASP A 29 -20.71 -22.51 7.09
CA ASP A 29 -20.12 -23.20 5.93
C ASP A 29 -19.05 -22.33 5.25
N ARG A 30 -17.78 -22.58 5.58
CA ARG A 30 -16.62 -21.90 4.99
C ARG A 30 -16.15 -22.60 3.71
N VAL A 31 -16.84 -22.37 2.59
CA VAL A 31 -16.29 -22.66 1.26
C VAL A 31 -15.20 -21.62 0.92
N PRO A 32 -14.01 -22.00 0.44
CA PRO A 32 -12.95 -21.03 0.11
C PRO A 32 -13.36 -20.13 -1.06
N LYS A 33 -13.54 -18.83 -0.80
CA LYS A 33 -13.70 -17.83 -1.86
C LYS A 33 -12.31 -17.46 -2.39
N LEU A 34 -11.95 -17.96 -3.58
CA LEU A 34 -10.76 -17.45 -4.27
C LEU A 34 -10.95 -15.95 -4.60
N PRO A 35 -9.97 -15.08 -4.29
CA PRO A 35 -10.04 -13.68 -4.67
C PRO A 35 -9.83 -13.51 -6.18
N PHE A 36 -10.66 -12.70 -6.82
CA PHE A 36 -10.33 -12.15 -8.13
C PHE A 36 -9.11 -11.21 -8.01
N PRO A 37 -8.24 -11.12 -9.04
CA PRO A 37 -7.08 -10.23 -9.00
C PRO A 37 -7.53 -8.76 -9.00
N SER A 38 -7.37 -8.08 -7.86
CA SER A 38 -7.24 -6.63 -7.87
C SER A 38 -5.96 -6.23 -8.62
N TYR A 39 -5.89 -5.01 -9.15
CA TYR A 39 -4.65 -4.54 -9.81
C TYR A 39 -3.47 -4.42 -8.82
N GLY A 40 -3.71 -4.47 -7.50
CA GLY A 40 -2.65 -4.67 -6.49
C GLY A 40 -2.02 -6.06 -6.57
N SER A 41 -2.82 -7.11 -6.82
CA SER A 41 -2.33 -8.46 -7.10
C SER A 41 -1.52 -8.54 -8.40
N PHE A 42 -1.84 -7.71 -9.40
CA PHE A 42 -1.03 -7.60 -10.62
C PHE A 42 0.38 -7.03 -10.33
N ILE A 43 0.51 -6.10 -9.39
CA ILE A 43 1.83 -5.57 -8.98
C ILE A 43 2.65 -6.64 -8.24
N SER A 44 2.07 -7.43 -7.33
CA SER A 44 2.82 -8.52 -6.67
C SER A 44 3.14 -9.66 -7.64
N THR A 45 2.21 -10.07 -8.50
CA THR A 45 2.45 -11.12 -9.50
C THR A 45 3.39 -10.71 -10.62
N LEU A 46 3.58 -9.41 -10.91
CA LEU A 46 4.67 -8.93 -11.77
C LEU A 46 6.04 -9.17 -11.13
N ASN A 47 6.18 -8.95 -9.82
CA ASN A 47 7.42 -9.27 -9.10
C ASN A 47 7.70 -10.79 -9.08
N HIS A 48 6.66 -11.64 -9.04
CA HIS A 48 6.82 -13.11 -9.08
C HIS A 48 7.01 -13.68 -10.50
N ARG A 49 6.44 -13.07 -11.55
CA ARG A 49 6.51 -13.60 -12.94
C ARG A 49 7.87 -13.43 -13.62
N ARG A 50 8.84 -12.79 -12.98
CA ARG A 50 10.14 -12.48 -13.60
C ARG A 50 11.07 -13.70 -13.75
N GLU A 51 10.76 -14.83 -13.10
CA GLU A 51 11.70 -15.95 -12.94
C GLU A 51 11.14 -17.34 -13.31
N SER A 52 9.84 -17.49 -13.61
CA SER A 52 9.25 -18.76 -14.06
C SER A 52 9.41 -18.95 -15.59
N GLY A 53 10.67 -19.09 -16.05
CA GLY A 53 11.05 -18.81 -17.45
C GLY A 53 11.63 -19.93 -18.32
N SER A 54 12.06 -21.09 -17.80
CA SER A 54 12.58 -22.18 -18.67
C SER A 54 12.74 -23.54 -17.96
N HIS A 55 11.78 -24.45 -18.10
CA HIS A 55 11.97 -25.89 -17.86
C HIS A 55 11.15 -26.75 -18.84
N SER A 56 11.74 -27.06 -19.99
CA SER A 56 11.27 -28.11 -20.89
C SER A 56 11.73 -29.48 -20.39
N PHE A 57 10.82 -30.37 -20.02
CA PHE A 57 11.13 -31.78 -19.75
C PHE A 57 10.48 -32.69 -20.78
N SER A 58 11.30 -33.54 -21.42
CA SER A 58 10.88 -34.57 -22.36
C SER A 58 11.09 -35.97 -21.76
N SER A 59 10.01 -36.75 -21.69
CA SER A 59 9.96 -38.18 -21.34
C SER A 59 10.61 -39.06 -22.45
N PRO A 60 10.62 -40.43 -22.36
CA PRO A 60 10.13 -41.33 -21.29
C PRO A 60 11.12 -42.49 -20.94
N LEU A 61 10.72 -43.41 -20.04
CA LEU A 61 10.95 -44.87 -20.17
C LEU A 61 10.05 -45.70 -19.20
N LEU A 62 10.14 -47.04 -19.24
CA LEU A 62 9.02 -47.98 -19.07
C LEU A 62 8.50 -48.39 -17.66
N LEU A 63 7.20 -48.74 -17.67
CA LEU A 63 6.37 -49.63 -16.83
C LEU A 63 6.98 -51.05 -16.57
N PRO A 64 6.51 -51.88 -15.57
CA PRO A 64 5.10 -52.38 -15.43
C PRO A 64 4.51 -52.50 -13.99
N ALA A 65 3.22 -52.17 -13.77
CA ALA A 65 2.02 -53.06 -13.65
C ALA A 65 1.96 -53.93 -12.36
N VAL A 66 0.83 -54.26 -11.69
CA VAL A 66 -0.58 -54.63 -12.01
C VAL A 66 -1.42 -54.34 -10.71
N LYS A 67 -2.75 -54.13 -10.54
CA LYS A 67 -4.09 -54.35 -11.20
C LYS A 67 -4.89 -52.98 -11.12
N GLN A 68 -6.12 -52.68 -11.60
CA GLN A 68 -7.45 -53.32 -11.82
C GLN A 68 -8.32 -53.57 -10.55
N VAL A 69 -9.64 -53.31 -10.46
CA VAL A 69 -10.66 -52.57 -11.29
C VAL A 69 -11.92 -52.39 -10.36
N ARG A 70 -12.81 -51.38 -10.42
CA ARG A 70 -13.91 -51.16 -11.38
C ARG A 70 -14.67 -49.82 -11.10
N GLU A 71 -14.67 -48.85 -12.01
CA GLU A 71 -15.76 -48.39 -12.93
C GLU A 71 -17.09 -47.84 -12.35
N LEU A 72 -17.48 -46.65 -12.84
CA LEU A 72 -18.88 -46.19 -13.03
C LEU A 72 -19.00 -45.56 -14.44
N PRO A 73 -19.90 -46.04 -15.32
CA PRO A 73 -20.16 -45.49 -16.66
C PRO A 73 -21.57 -44.84 -16.79
N PRO A 74 -22.04 -44.41 -17.98
CA PRO A 74 -21.51 -43.36 -18.84
C PRO A 74 -22.60 -42.30 -19.22
N ILE A 75 -22.34 -41.43 -20.21
CA ILE A 75 -23.29 -40.41 -20.72
C ILE A 75 -23.57 -40.61 -22.22
N CYS A 76 -24.82 -40.31 -22.67
CA CYS A 76 -25.31 -40.31 -24.07
C CYS A 76 -25.38 -41.68 -24.78
N PRO A 77 -26.04 -41.84 -25.96
CA PRO A 77 -26.73 -40.88 -26.86
C PRO A 77 -28.28 -40.93 -26.70
N ASP A 78 -29.21 -40.47 -27.57
CA ASP A 78 -29.30 -40.21 -29.03
C ASP A 78 -30.36 -39.09 -29.25
N VAL A 79 -30.55 -38.36 -30.36
CA VAL A 79 -30.74 -38.70 -31.80
C VAL A 79 -30.27 -37.46 -32.63
N ARG A 80 -29.30 -37.57 -33.58
CA ARG A 80 -29.48 -37.72 -35.06
C ARG A 80 -30.34 -36.60 -35.70
N GLN A 81 -29.99 -35.91 -36.79
CA GLN A 81 -29.45 -36.31 -38.12
C GLN A 81 -28.80 -35.07 -38.82
N LYS A 82 -27.95 -35.09 -39.86
CA LYS A 82 -27.23 -36.14 -40.64
C LYS A 82 -26.06 -35.49 -41.45
N HIS A 83 -24.93 -36.20 -41.54
CA HIS A 83 -23.99 -36.43 -42.68
C HIS A 83 -23.76 -35.35 -43.79
N ARG A 84 -22.52 -34.99 -44.19
CA ARG A 84 -21.45 -35.77 -44.90
C ARG A 84 -21.87 -36.23 -46.32
N ILE A 85 -21.11 -36.13 -47.42
CA ILE A 85 -19.68 -35.84 -47.72
C ILE A 85 -19.56 -35.23 -49.14
N SER A 86 -18.56 -34.38 -49.40
CA SER A 86 -17.73 -34.43 -50.64
C SER A 86 -16.47 -33.56 -50.49
N ILE A 87 -15.37 -34.01 -51.11
CA ILE A 87 -14.18 -33.22 -51.43
C ILE A 87 -14.03 -33.35 -52.94
N ASP A 88 -14.16 -32.25 -53.68
CA ASP A 88 -13.42 -32.01 -54.93
C ASP A 88 -13.72 -30.61 -55.50
N VAL A 89 -12.83 -30.12 -56.36
CA VAL A 89 -12.86 -28.84 -57.11
C VAL A 89 -12.87 -27.56 -56.26
N LEU A 90 -11.70 -26.91 -56.18
CA LEU A 90 -11.53 -25.52 -55.73
C LEU A 90 -11.87 -24.52 -56.85
N PRO A 91 -12.74 -23.52 -56.60
CA PRO A 91 -12.76 -22.25 -57.35
C PRO A 91 -11.61 -21.33 -56.90
N PRO A 92 -11.14 -20.39 -57.75
CA PRO A 92 -10.00 -19.53 -57.42
C PRO A 92 -10.32 -18.44 -56.38
N GLU A 93 -9.25 -18.04 -55.69
CA GLU A 93 -9.17 -17.04 -54.62
C GLU A 93 -10.14 -15.84 -54.70
N VAL A 94 -11.21 -15.85 -53.89
CA VAL A 94 -11.73 -14.60 -53.33
C VAL A 94 -10.81 -14.20 -52.18
N LYS A 95 -9.75 -13.43 -52.49
CA LYS A 95 -8.84 -12.91 -51.48
C LYS A 95 -9.62 -12.11 -50.44
N ALA A 96 -9.72 -12.64 -49.23
CA ALA A 96 -10.11 -11.85 -48.08
C ALA A 96 -9.18 -10.64 -48.02
N ARG A 97 -9.74 -9.43 -48.13
CA ARG A 97 -8.92 -8.21 -48.09
C ARG A 97 -8.25 -8.16 -46.74
N PHE A 98 -6.93 -8.32 -46.72
CA PHE A 98 -6.11 -7.87 -45.59
C PHE A 98 -6.53 -6.43 -45.29
N VAL A 99 -6.94 -6.18 -44.05
CA VAL A 99 -7.15 -4.81 -43.58
C VAL A 99 -5.74 -4.22 -43.45
N SER A 100 -5.31 -3.55 -44.52
CA SER A 100 -4.06 -2.79 -44.53
C SER A 100 -4.07 -1.81 -43.36
N GLU A 101 -3.04 -1.88 -42.52
CA GLU A 101 -2.86 -0.90 -41.45
C GLU A 101 -2.90 0.51 -42.06
N PRO A 102 -3.58 1.48 -41.41
CA PRO A 102 -3.72 2.82 -41.98
C PRO A 102 -2.35 3.48 -42.07
N ILE A 103 -1.89 3.75 -43.30
CA ILE A 103 -0.60 4.40 -43.56
C ILE A 103 -0.60 5.75 -42.83
N ILE A 104 0.30 5.90 -41.87
CA ILE A 104 0.41 7.11 -41.06
C ILE A 104 0.96 8.23 -41.96
N PRO A 105 0.28 9.39 -42.05
CA PRO A 105 0.78 10.53 -42.82
C PRO A 105 2.19 10.92 -42.37
N ILE A 106 3.12 11.05 -43.32
CA ILE A 106 4.48 11.49 -43.01
C ILE A 106 4.45 13.01 -42.77
N ARG A 107 4.48 13.42 -41.50
CA ARG A 107 4.70 14.82 -41.10
C ARG A 107 6.17 15.01 -40.75
N THR A 108 6.84 15.92 -41.44
CA THR A 108 8.26 16.21 -41.25
C THR A 108 8.54 17.31 -40.23
N LYS A 109 7.51 18.03 -39.77
CA LYS A 109 7.66 19.28 -39.01
C LYS A 109 8.42 19.06 -37.71
N THR A 110 9.64 19.58 -37.62
CA THR A 110 10.50 19.33 -36.45
C THR A 110 10.11 20.19 -35.26
N ALA A 111 10.57 19.79 -34.07
CA ALA A 111 10.42 20.58 -32.85
C ALA A 111 11.10 21.96 -32.94
N LYS A 112 12.09 22.13 -33.82
CA LYS A 112 12.77 23.41 -34.08
C LYS A 112 11.90 24.31 -34.97
N GLU A 113 11.37 23.79 -36.06
CA GLU A 113 10.45 24.56 -36.93
C GLU A 113 9.18 25.00 -36.19
N PHE A 114 8.62 24.15 -35.32
CA PHE A 114 7.46 24.54 -34.51
C PHE A 114 7.81 25.60 -33.45
N GLN A 115 9.03 25.59 -32.90
CA GLN A 115 9.51 26.65 -32.02
C GLN A 115 9.69 27.98 -32.78
N GLU A 116 10.25 27.93 -33.99
CA GLU A 116 10.39 29.09 -34.88
C GLU A 116 9.02 29.67 -35.31
N ASP A 117 8.01 28.82 -35.50
CA ASP A 117 6.63 29.26 -35.73
C ASP A 117 6.02 29.98 -34.52
N LEU A 118 6.26 29.48 -33.30
CA LEU A 118 5.79 30.12 -32.07
C LEU A 118 6.45 31.47 -31.84
N GLU A 119 7.76 31.58 -32.06
CA GLU A 119 8.51 32.83 -31.91
C GLU A 119 8.06 33.86 -32.96
N ARG A 120 7.85 33.44 -34.23
CA ARG A 120 7.29 34.31 -35.28
C ARG A 120 5.85 34.73 -34.99
N ALA A 121 5.01 33.85 -34.46
CA ALA A 121 3.63 34.19 -34.05
C ALA A 121 3.60 35.15 -32.86
N ALA A 122 4.49 34.96 -31.87
CA ALA A 122 4.59 35.84 -30.71
C ALA A 122 5.08 37.26 -31.05
N ILE A 123 5.97 37.39 -32.05
CA ILE A 123 6.48 38.68 -32.53
C ILE A 123 5.50 39.38 -33.49
N SER A 124 4.85 38.63 -34.39
CA SER A 124 3.98 39.22 -35.43
C SER A 124 2.52 39.37 -35.01
N GLY A 125 2.04 38.59 -34.03
CA GLY A 125 0.63 38.46 -33.71
C GLY A 125 -0.16 37.53 -34.65
N ASP A 126 0.42 37.04 -35.76
CA ASP A 126 -0.24 36.07 -36.63
C ASP A 126 -0.05 34.64 -36.11
N TRP A 127 -1.09 34.11 -35.46
CA TRP A 127 -1.13 32.76 -34.93
C TRP A 127 -1.56 31.69 -35.94
N LYS A 128 -1.83 32.03 -37.21
CA LYS A 128 -2.44 31.11 -38.17
C LYS A 128 -1.64 29.82 -38.39
N GLN A 129 -0.33 29.90 -38.60
CA GLN A 129 0.53 28.72 -38.83
C GLN A 129 0.56 27.79 -37.59
N VAL A 130 0.46 28.37 -36.40
CA VAL A 130 0.37 27.64 -35.13
C VAL A 130 -1.03 27.02 -34.96
N HIS A 131 -2.09 27.79 -35.21
CA HIS A 131 -3.48 27.31 -35.15
C HIS A 131 -3.73 26.14 -36.11
N ASP A 132 -3.31 26.25 -37.38
CA ASP A 132 -3.48 25.21 -38.40
C ASP A 132 -2.70 23.94 -38.04
N PHE A 133 -1.52 24.06 -37.42
CA PHE A 133 -0.80 22.91 -36.86
C PHE A 133 -1.59 22.22 -35.74
N TYR A 134 -2.12 22.95 -34.75
CA TYR A 134 -2.92 22.37 -33.67
C TYR A 134 -4.22 21.75 -34.18
N LEU A 135 -4.95 22.46 -35.05
CA LEU A 135 -6.21 22.02 -35.64
C LEU A 135 -6.03 20.67 -36.37
N THR A 136 -4.97 20.55 -37.17
CA THR A 136 -4.73 19.32 -37.93
C THR A 136 -4.19 18.19 -37.05
N THR A 137 -3.26 18.49 -36.13
CA THR A 137 -2.64 17.48 -35.23
C THR A 137 -3.65 16.82 -34.30
N PHE A 138 -4.69 17.55 -33.87
CA PHE A 138 -5.68 17.06 -32.90
C PHE A 138 -7.03 16.61 -33.52
N ASP A 139 -7.22 16.60 -34.84
CA ASP A 139 -8.48 16.13 -35.45
C ASP A 139 -8.73 14.63 -35.25
N SER A 140 -7.67 13.82 -35.27
CA SER A 140 -7.76 12.36 -35.18
C SER A 140 -6.55 11.70 -34.53
N PHE A 141 -6.74 10.48 -34.04
CA PHE A 141 -5.65 9.64 -33.52
C PHE A 141 -4.58 9.32 -34.59
N LEU A 142 -4.95 9.29 -35.87
CA LEU A 142 -3.99 9.09 -36.96
C LEU A 142 -3.03 10.28 -37.07
N GLU A 143 -3.56 11.51 -36.94
CA GLU A 143 -2.77 12.75 -37.03
C GLU A 143 -1.93 13.02 -35.77
N LEU A 144 -2.42 12.62 -34.59
CA LEU A 144 -1.60 12.61 -33.37
C LEU A 144 -0.37 11.72 -33.52
N ASN A 145 -0.52 10.52 -34.10
CA ASN A 145 0.62 9.64 -34.35
C ASN A 145 1.51 10.18 -35.47
N ALA A 146 0.94 10.73 -36.54
CA ALA A 146 1.69 11.40 -37.61
C ALA A 146 2.60 12.52 -37.09
N ALA A 147 2.11 13.34 -36.15
CA ALA A 147 2.85 14.47 -35.60
C ALA A 147 3.88 14.09 -34.52
N PHE A 148 3.64 13.05 -33.71
CA PHE A 148 4.43 12.77 -32.51
C PHE A 148 5.24 11.47 -32.54
N LYS A 149 5.05 10.58 -33.51
CA LYS A 149 5.82 9.33 -33.65
C LYS A 149 7.19 9.62 -34.30
N LYS A 150 8.27 9.08 -33.73
CA LYS A 150 9.67 9.31 -34.17
C LYS A 150 9.89 8.90 -35.63
N GLU A 151 9.29 7.78 -36.02
CA GLU A 151 9.32 7.21 -37.36
C GLU A 151 7.91 6.72 -37.70
N ALA A 152 7.26 7.29 -38.71
CA ALA A 152 5.84 7.05 -38.99
C ALA A 152 5.49 5.55 -39.16
N ASN A 153 6.30 4.84 -39.95
CA ASN A 153 6.04 3.45 -40.36
C ASN A 153 6.72 2.39 -39.47
N ALA A 154 7.53 2.78 -38.49
CA ALA A 154 8.12 1.83 -37.56
C ALA A 154 7.05 1.28 -36.60
N PRO A 155 7.03 -0.03 -36.29
CA PRO A 155 5.97 -0.62 -35.49
C PRO A 155 6.00 -0.16 -34.03
N PHE A 156 7.19 0.03 -33.44
CA PHE A 156 7.39 0.39 -32.01
C PHE A 156 6.50 -0.39 -31.03
N ASN A 157 6.16 -1.65 -31.33
CA ASN A 157 5.19 -2.46 -30.59
C ASN A 157 5.80 -3.06 -29.30
N THR A 158 6.62 -2.30 -28.60
CA THR A 158 7.40 -2.72 -27.43
C THR A 158 6.94 -2.01 -26.15
N ILE A 159 7.20 -2.63 -25.01
CA ILE A 159 7.08 -1.97 -23.69
C ILE A 159 8.25 -1.01 -23.43
N GLU A 160 9.39 -1.14 -24.12
CA GLU A 160 10.61 -0.38 -23.82
C GLU A 160 10.62 1.03 -24.41
N ASP A 161 10.11 1.18 -25.63
CA ASP A 161 9.91 2.45 -26.31
C ASP A 161 8.50 2.52 -26.89
N SER A 162 7.81 3.63 -26.61
CA SER A 162 6.50 3.94 -27.19
C SER A 162 6.58 4.41 -28.64
N GLY A 163 7.78 4.78 -29.10
CA GLY A 163 7.99 5.40 -30.41
C GLY A 163 7.58 6.87 -30.45
N ILE A 164 7.17 7.48 -29.33
CA ILE A 164 6.75 8.89 -29.28
C ILE A 164 7.91 9.82 -28.93
N ASN A 165 8.00 10.95 -29.64
CA ASN A 165 8.92 12.04 -29.34
C ASN A 165 8.38 12.88 -28.16
N ILE A 166 8.59 12.38 -26.94
CA ILE A 166 8.16 13.01 -25.68
C ILE A 166 8.68 14.46 -25.56
N ARG A 167 9.88 14.77 -26.11
CA ARG A 167 10.40 16.15 -26.12
C ARG A 167 9.53 17.10 -26.96
N PHE A 168 9.07 16.65 -28.12
CA PHE A 168 8.18 17.45 -28.98
C PHE A 168 6.78 17.57 -28.38
N VAL A 169 6.22 16.47 -27.85
CA VAL A 169 4.93 16.50 -27.10
C VAL A 169 4.98 17.50 -25.95
N ASN A 170 6.08 17.53 -25.19
CA ASN A 170 6.27 18.50 -24.11
C ASN A 170 6.27 19.95 -24.60
N LEU A 171 7.03 20.26 -25.65
CA LEU A 171 7.15 21.60 -26.19
C LEU A 171 5.81 22.11 -26.76
N VAL A 172 5.07 21.25 -27.48
CA VAL A 172 3.71 21.55 -27.95
C VAL A 172 2.76 21.79 -26.79
N TYR A 173 2.79 20.99 -25.72
CA TYR A 173 1.89 21.20 -24.59
C TYR A 173 2.24 22.40 -23.70
N ASP A 174 3.51 22.76 -23.53
CA ASP A 174 3.88 23.98 -22.79
C ASP A 174 3.46 25.23 -23.57
N ALA A 175 3.60 25.23 -24.90
CA ALA A 175 3.16 26.34 -25.74
C ALA A 175 1.63 26.53 -25.76
N LEU A 176 0.85 25.44 -25.67
CA LEU A 176 -0.60 25.44 -25.86
C LEU A 176 -1.34 26.46 -24.97
N LEU A 177 -0.96 26.58 -23.69
CA LEU A 177 -1.62 27.52 -22.76
C LEU A 177 -1.34 28.99 -23.08
N HIS A 178 -0.28 29.28 -23.83
CA HIS A 178 0.09 30.63 -24.29
C HIS A 178 -0.49 30.99 -25.67
N THR A 179 -1.13 30.04 -26.37
CA THR A 179 -1.83 30.30 -27.64
C THR A 179 -3.18 31.00 -27.43
N PRO A 180 -3.71 31.71 -28.45
CA PRO A 180 -5.04 32.32 -28.39
C PRO A 180 -6.15 31.34 -28.01
N ALA A 181 -7.18 31.85 -27.34
CA ALA A 181 -8.28 31.04 -26.81
C ALA A 181 -9.00 30.19 -27.87
N ASP A 182 -9.03 30.61 -29.14
CA ASP A 182 -9.66 29.86 -30.22
C ASP A 182 -8.80 28.67 -30.70
N THR A 183 -7.46 28.79 -30.67
CA THR A 183 -6.55 27.63 -30.82
C THR A 183 -6.79 26.61 -29.71
N GLN A 184 -6.91 27.09 -28.48
CA GLN A 184 -7.19 26.25 -27.32
C GLN A 184 -8.55 25.52 -27.43
N LYS A 185 -9.60 26.20 -27.91
CA LYS A 185 -10.91 25.59 -28.21
C LYS A 185 -10.84 24.58 -29.37
N SER A 186 -10.08 24.89 -30.44
CA SER A 186 -9.90 24.00 -31.59
C SER A 186 -9.26 22.66 -31.18
N VAL A 187 -8.24 22.67 -30.32
CA VAL A 187 -7.65 21.44 -29.74
C VAL A 187 -8.69 20.63 -28.98
N LEU A 188 -9.43 21.25 -28.06
CA LEU A 188 -10.47 20.55 -27.30
C LEU A 188 -11.58 19.98 -28.19
N LYS A 189 -11.97 20.69 -29.26
CA LYS A 189 -12.95 20.23 -30.25
C LYS A 189 -12.43 19.02 -31.05
N GLY A 190 -11.17 19.04 -31.50
CA GLY A 190 -10.54 17.90 -32.17
C GLY A 190 -10.48 16.66 -31.27
N ILE A 191 -10.16 16.85 -30.00
CA ILE A 191 -10.16 15.76 -29.00
C ILE A 191 -11.58 15.22 -28.76
N ILE A 192 -12.59 16.08 -28.63
CA ILE A 192 -14.01 15.65 -28.54
C ILE A 192 -14.38 14.82 -29.77
N ASN A 193 -14.08 15.29 -30.98
CA ASN A 193 -14.35 14.57 -32.23
C ASN A 193 -13.66 13.20 -32.23
N SER A 194 -12.39 13.13 -31.84
CA SER A 194 -11.61 11.89 -31.74
C SER A 194 -12.22 10.90 -30.75
N LEU A 195 -12.64 11.37 -29.56
CA LEU A 195 -13.24 10.53 -28.52
C LEU A 195 -14.67 10.08 -28.84
N LEU A 196 -15.43 10.86 -29.61
CA LEU A 196 -16.82 10.56 -30.01
C LEU A 196 -16.95 9.63 -31.22
N ARG A 197 -15.90 9.46 -32.04
CA ARG A 197 -15.87 8.44 -33.12
C ARG A 197 -15.90 7.03 -32.49
N GLY A 198 -17.11 6.51 -32.27
CA GLY A 198 -17.37 5.26 -31.55
C GLY A 198 -16.67 4.05 -32.17
N TRP A 199 -15.55 3.65 -31.57
CA TRP A 199 -14.68 2.59 -32.06
C TRP A 199 -15.35 1.21 -31.98
N LYS A 200 -15.39 0.48 -33.10
CA LYS A 200 -16.03 -0.85 -33.22
C LYS A 200 -15.05 -1.99 -33.58
N GLY A 201 -13.75 -1.71 -33.65
CA GLY A 201 -12.70 -2.70 -33.94
C GLY A 201 -11.83 -3.03 -32.72
N PRO A 202 -10.82 -3.91 -32.87
CA PRO A 202 -9.74 -4.03 -31.89
C PRO A 202 -8.98 -2.69 -31.76
N ARG A 203 -8.28 -2.50 -30.64
CA ARG A 203 -7.37 -1.35 -30.46
C ARG A 203 -5.98 -1.65 -31.01
N THR A 204 -5.41 -0.67 -31.69
CA THR A 204 -4.04 -0.67 -32.20
C THR A 204 -3.08 -0.11 -31.15
N LYS A 205 -1.77 -0.29 -31.34
CA LYS A 205 -0.78 0.36 -30.47
C LYS A 205 -0.65 1.87 -30.75
N ASP A 206 -1.02 2.33 -31.94
CA ASP A 206 -1.16 3.75 -32.25
C ASP A 206 -2.37 4.41 -31.52
N ASP A 207 -3.46 3.68 -31.24
CA ASP A 207 -4.50 4.14 -30.31
C ASP A 207 -3.92 4.41 -28.91
N LEU A 208 -3.10 3.49 -28.39
CA LEU A 208 -2.47 3.65 -27.08
C LEU A 208 -1.51 4.83 -27.04
N ARG A 209 -0.77 5.07 -28.12
CA ARG A 209 0.09 6.25 -28.29
C ARG A 209 -0.73 7.54 -28.27
N ALA A 210 -1.86 7.57 -28.97
CA ALA A 210 -2.79 8.71 -28.92
C ALA A 210 -3.33 8.95 -27.50
N TYR A 211 -3.74 7.90 -26.78
CA TYR A 211 -4.15 8.02 -25.37
C TYR A 211 -3.03 8.52 -24.45
N PHE A 212 -1.81 8.00 -24.62
CA PHE A 212 -0.62 8.39 -23.86
C PHE A 212 -0.24 9.87 -24.09
N VAL A 213 -0.38 10.38 -25.33
CA VAL A 213 -0.22 11.81 -25.63
C VAL A 213 -1.36 12.60 -24.99
N LEU A 214 -2.62 12.27 -25.31
CA LEU A 214 -3.78 13.07 -24.93
C LEU A 214 -3.93 13.28 -23.42
N VAL A 215 -3.66 12.25 -22.60
CA VAL A 215 -3.84 12.36 -21.14
C VAL A 215 -2.92 13.40 -20.50
N GLN A 216 -1.82 13.76 -21.16
CA GLN A 216 -0.87 14.76 -20.68
C GLN A 216 -1.33 16.22 -20.90
N ASN A 217 -2.35 16.48 -21.74
CA ASN A 217 -2.80 17.83 -22.12
C ASN A 217 -3.08 18.73 -20.88
N PRO A 218 -2.39 19.88 -20.73
CA PRO A 218 -2.50 20.75 -19.56
C PRO A 218 -3.82 21.52 -19.45
N GLN A 219 -4.61 21.62 -20.52
CA GLN A 219 -5.95 22.24 -20.50
C GLN A 219 -6.89 21.55 -19.48
N TYR A 220 -6.68 20.26 -19.22
CA TYR A 220 -7.41 19.45 -18.24
C TYR A 220 -7.22 19.88 -16.78
N THR A 221 -6.50 20.96 -16.51
CA THR A 221 -6.40 21.62 -15.20
C THR A 221 -7.62 22.51 -14.91
N SER A 222 -8.41 22.89 -15.92
CA SER A 222 -9.61 23.73 -15.74
C SER A 222 -10.90 22.90 -15.64
N PRO A 223 -11.78 23.13 -14.63
CA PRO A 223 -13.06 22.44 -14.47
C PRO A 223 -13.97 22.44 -15.71
N ALA A 224 -13.93 23.51 -16.51
CA ALA A 224 -14.69 23.63 -17.75
C ALA A 224 -14.36 22.53 -18.80
N THR A 225 -13.19 21.88 -18.67
CA THR A 225 -12.75 20.80 -19.56
C THR A 225 -12.99 19.39 -19.00
N TYR A 226 -13.43 19.28 -17.75
CA TYR A 226 -13.51 18.00 -17.01
C TYR A 226 -14.42 16.97 -17.66
N VAL A 227 -15.47 17.38 -18.39
CA VAL A 227 -16.32 16.46 -19.17
C VAL A 227 -15.50 15.71 -20.23
N ILE A 228 -14.62 16.43 -20.93
CA ILE A 228 -13.73 15.87 -21.95
C ILE A 228 -12.70 14.95 -21.31
N TYR A 229 -12.09 15.41 -20.21
CA TYR A 229 -11.09 14.62 -19.47
C TYR A 229 -11.71 13.33 -18.90
N ALA A 230 -12.90 13.40 -18.32
CA ALA A 230 -13.62 12.22 -17.85
C ALA A 230 -13.84 11.20 -18.99
N HIS A 231 -14.29 11.64 -20.16
CA HIS A 231 -14.50 10.73 -21.30
C HIS A 231 -13.19 10.09 -21.80
N LEU A 232 -12.07 10.83 -21.80
CA LEU A 232 -10.74 10.28 -22.08
C LEU A 232 -10.34 9.23 -21.03
N LEU A 233 -10.43 9.57 -19.74
CA LEU A 233 -10.08 8.68 -18.63
C LEU A 233 -10.94 7.42 -18.63
N ARG A 234 -12.23 7.50 -18.99
CA ARG A 234 -13.11 6.34 -19.14
C ARG A 234 -12.67 5.41 -20.27
N GLN A 235 -12.18 5.95 -21.39
CA GLN A 235 -11.65 5.13 -22.48
C GLN A 235 -10.34 4.43 -22.08
N ILE A 236 -9.43 5.14 -21.41
CA ILE A 236 -8.19 4.55 -20.88
C ILE A 236 -8.51 3.46 -19.83
N ALA A 237 -9.38 3.75 -18.86
CA ALA A 237 -9.78 2.81 -17.81
C ALA A 237 -10.52 1.55 -18.33
N ALA A 238 -11.03 1.59 -19.56
CA ALA A 238 -11.72 0.48 -20.23
C ALA A 238 -10.80 -0.35 -21.16
N LEU A 239 -9.49 -0.06 -21.20
CA LEU A 239 -8.52 -0.86 -21.95
C LEU A 239 -8.31 -2.26 -21.32
N ALA A 240 -7.75 -3.17 -22.12
CA ALA A 240 -7.36 -4.50 -21.66
C ALA A 240 -6.11 -4.46 -20.76
N GLU A 241 -5.93 -5.46 -19.90
CA GLU A 241 -4.73 -5.59 -19.03
C GLU A 241 -3.42 -5.58 -19.82
N ALA A 242 -3.40 -6.23 -20.99
CA ALA A 242 -2.25 -6.18 -21.88
C ALA A 242 -1.89 -4.75 -22.32
N ASP A 243 -2.88 -3.90 -22.59
CA ASP A 243 -2.67 -2.51 -23.03
C ASP A 243 -2.33 -1.57 -21.87
N HIS A 244 -2.91 -1.80 -20.69
CA HIS A 244 -2.50 -1.16 -19.45
C HIS A 244 -1.01 -1.40 -19.14
N HIS A 245 -0.49 -2.60 -19.44
CA HIS A 245 0.92 -2.93 -19.26
C HIS A 245 1.85 -2.08 -20.18
N PHE A 246 1.48 -1.85 -21.45
CA PHE A 246 2.21 -0.91 -22.31
C PHE A 246 2.18 0.51 -21.75
N LEU A 247 0.98 1.03 -21.40
CA LEU A 247 0.85 2.38 -20.84
C LEU A 247 1.68 2.56 -19.56
N MET A 248 1.67 1.59 -18.65
CA MET A 248 2.49 1.58 -17.43
C MET A 248 3.98 1.72 -17.73
N HIS A 249 4.51 0.91 -18.65
CA HIS A 249 5.93 0.98 -19.02
C HIS A 249 6.29 2.27 -19.77
N TRP A 250 5.37 2.85 -20.55
CA TRP A 250 5.58 4.13 -21.23
C TRP A 250 5.47 5.33 -20.26
N PHE A 251 4.57 5.30 -19.28
CA PHE A 251 4.50 6.32 -18.22
C PHE A 251 5.77 6.34 -17.37
N LYS A 252 6.40 5.18 -17.15
CA LYS A 252 7.73 5.08 -16.49
C LYS A 252 8.85 5.86 -17.22
N LYS A 253 8.69 6.17 -18.51
CA LYS A 253 9.66 6.95 -19.30
C LYS A 253 9.40 8.47 -19.29
N LEU A 254 8.37 8.96 -18.58
CA LEU A 254 8.10 10.40 -18.48
C LEU A 254 9.10 11.10 -17.54
N PRO A 255 9.49 12.37 -17.81
CA PRO A 255 10.25 13.17 -16.87
C PRO A 255 9.48 13.38 -15.55
N GLN A 256 10.17 13.31 -14.41
CA GLN A 256 9.59 13.43 -13.06
C GLN A 256 8.59 14.61 -12.93
N LYS A 257 8.95 15.80 -13.42
CA LYS A 257 8.06 16.99 -13.41
C LYS A 257 6.72 16.74 -14.13
N ARG A 258 6.73 16.07 -15.29
CA ARG A 258 5.52 15.75 -16.05
C ARG A 258 4.70 14.65 -15.39
N PHE A 259 5.38 13.65 -14.86
CA PHE A 259 4.75 12.56 -14.14
C PHE A 259 4.01 13.07 -12.90
N LYS A 260 4.65 13.94 -12.11
CA LYS A 260 4.03 14.63 -10.96
C LYS A 260 2.84 15.50 -11.37
N GLN A 261 3.01 16.37 -12.38
CA GLN A 261 1.92 17.20 -12.91
C GLN A 261 0.69 16.40 -13.37
N LEU A 262 0.88 15.16 -13.85
CA LEU A 262 -0.22 14.27 -14.26
C LEU A 262 -0.92 13.60 -13.06
N VAL A 263 -0.16 13.20 -12.03
CA VAL A 263 -0.68 12.68 -10.76
C VAL A 263 -1.50 13.76 -10.03
N GLU A 264 -0.93 14.95 -9.87
CA GLU A 264 -1.58 16.12 -9.25
C GLU A 264 -2.90 16.46 -9.95
N ARG A 265 -2.90 16.47 -11.30
CA ARG A 265 -4.12 16.76 -12.09
C ARG A 265 -5.22 15.72 -11.90
N LEU A 266 -4.87 14.43 -11.78
CA LEU A 266 -5.83 13.37 -11.49
C LEU A 266 -6.40 13.48 -10.07
N GLN A 267 -5.57 13.82 -9.09
CA GLN A 267 -6.01 14.07 -7.72
C GLN A 267 -6.94 15.28 -7.64
N VAL A 268 -6.56 16.42 -8.24
CA VAL A 268 -7.39 17.63 -8.29
C VAL A 268 -8.72 17.37 -9.01
N PHE A 269 -8.73 16.63 -10.12
CA PHE A 269 -9.97 16.19 -10.78
C PHE A 269 -10.88 15.38 -9.84
N ILE A 270 -10.32 14.42 -9.09
CA ILE A 270 -11.06 13.63 -8.10
C ILE A 270 -11.59 14.53 -6.97
N THR A 271 -10.74 15.39 -6.40
CA THR A 271 -11.08 16.33 -5.31
C THR A 271 -12.19 17.29 -5.71
N THR A 272 -12.05 18.03 -6.81
CA THR A 272 -13.09 18.97 -7.29
C THR A 272 -14.37 18.24 -7.68
N ARG A 273 -14.30 16.94 -8.04
CA ARG A 273 -15.50 16.15 -8.34
C ARG A 273 -16.23 15.68 -7.08
N LEU A 274 -15.52 15.41 -5.98
CA LEU A 274 -16.07 15.10 -4.67
C LEU A 274 -16.63 16.36 -3.98
N PHE A 275 -15.84 17.44 -4.00
CA PHE A 275 -16.10 18.71 -3.32
C PHE A 275 -16.10 19.87 -4.33
N PRO A 276 -17.16 20.00 -5.16
CA PRO A 276 -17.26 21.09 -6.12
C PRO A 276 -17.54 22.42 -5.43
N ALA A 277 -16.69 23.43 -5.68
CA ALA A 277 -16.86 24.78 -5.12
C ALA A 277 -18.19 25.45 -5.55
N LYS A 278 -18.73 25.06 -6.70
CA LYS A 278 -20.07 25.39 -7.18
C LYS A 278 -20.70 24.11 -7.75
N PRO A 279 -21.78 23.55 -7.16
CA PRO A 279 -22.40 22.32 -7.66
C PRO A 279 -22.94 22.41 -9.09
N GLU A 280 -23.32 23.61 -9.54
CA GLU A 280 -23.93 23.87 -10.86
C GLU A 280 -22.94 23.79 -12.03
N GLU A 281 -21.63 23.98 -11.79
CA GLU A 281 -20.62 23.96 -12.85
C GLU A 281 -20.25 22.55 -13.34
N LEU A 282 -20.73 21.48 -12.67
CA LEU A 282 -20.46 20.09 -13.04
C LEU A 282 -21.75 19.24 -13.15
N PRO A 283 -21.78 18.21 -14.03
CA PRO A 283 -22.97 17.35 -14.17
C PRO A 283 -23.37 16.64 -12.86
N PRO A 284 -24.67 16.45 -12.57
CA PRO A 284 -25.13 15.78 -11.34
C PRO A 284 -24.50 14.40 -11.12
N MET A 285 -24.13 14.09 -9.87
CA MET A 285 -23.34 12.88 -9.54
C MET A 285 -23.99 11.58 -10.04
N ALA A 286 -25.32 11.44 -9.90
CA ALA A 286 -26.06 10.26 -10.35
C ALA A 286 -25.91 9.94 -11.85
N LYS A 287 -25.69 10.94 -12.72
CA LYS A 287 -25.50 10.74 -14.17
C LYS A 287 -24.03 10.50 -14.57
N CYS A 288 -23.09 10.70 -13.64
CA CYS A 288 -21.65 10.75 -13.90
C CYS A 288 -20.83 10.08 -12.77
N SER A 289 -21.41 9.07 -12.12
CA SER A 289 -20.80 8.26 -11.06
C SER A 289 -19.51 7.54 -11.51
N TRP A 290 -19.37 7.29 -12.81
CA TRP A 290 -18.20 6.66 -13.43
C TRP A 290 -16.96 7.56 -13.51
N TRP A 291 -17.04 8.86 -13.22
CA TRP A 291 -15.90 9.80 -13.31
C TRP A 291 -14.77 9.45 -12.34
N ILE A 292 -15.08 9.37 -11.03
CA ILE A 292 -14.10 9.08 -9.97
C ILE A 292 -13.48 7.68 -10.13
N PRO A 293 -14.25 6.59 -10.40
CA PRO A 293 -13.69 5.28 -10.70
C PRO A 293 -12.73 5.29 -11.90
N SER A 294 -13.07 6.00 -12.98
CA SER A 294 -12.23 6.09 -14.18
C SER A 294 -10.90 6.80 -13.87
N ALA A 295 -10.96 7.96 -13.20
CA ALA A 295 -9.77 8.70 -12.81
C ALA A 295 -8.88 7.92 -11.83
N THR A 296 -9.48 7.27 -10.83
CA THR A 296 -8.75 6.46 -9.83
C THR A 296 -8.08 5.25 -10.49
N LYS A 297 -8.73 4.59 -11.46
CA LYS A 297 -8.12 3.50 -12.23
C LYS A 297 -6.95 4.00 -13.09
N VAL A 298 -7.06 5.15 -13.76
CA VAL A 298 -5.92 5.72 -14.52
C VAL A 298 -4.77 6.13 -13.58
N LEU A 299 -5.08 6.71 -12.41
CA LEU A 299 -4.08 7.02 -11.39
C LEU A 299 -3.39 5.75 -10.85
N SER A 300 -4.09 4.61 -10.79
CA SER A 300 -3.49 3.33 -10.42
C SER A 300 -2.44 2.82 -11.42
N LEU A 301 -2.58 3.16 -12.72
CA LEU A 301 -1.57 2.86 -13.74
C LEU A 301 -0.29 3.67 -13.51
N LEU A 302 -0.43 4.92 -13.04
CA LEU A 302 0.70 5.76 -12.65
C LEU A 302 1.35 5.22 -11.36
N ASN A 303 0.58 4.86 -10.32
CA ASN A 303 1.16 4.23 -9.13
C ASN A 303 1.88 2.90 -9.47
N ALA A 304 1.38 2.13 -10.43
CA ALA A 304 2.06 0.94 -10.94
C ALA A 304 3.36 1.30 -11.68
N ALA A 305 3.33 2.30 -12.58
CA ALA A 305 4.51 2.80 -13.29
C ALA A 305 5.59 3.34 -12.34
N ASN A 306 5.18 3.98 -11.25
CA ASN A 306 6.07 4.42 -10.18
C ASN A 306 6.67 3.24 -9.41
N SER A 307 5.84 2.24 -9.06
CA SER A 307 6.26 1.04 -8.33
C SER A 307 7.20 0.11 -9.13
N ILE A 308 7.06 0.04 -10.46
CA ILE A 308 8.03 -0.69 -11.32
C ILE A 308 9.28 0.14 -11.65
N SER A 309 9.45 1.33 -11.07
CA SER A 309 10.62 2.19 -11.25
C SER A 309 11.60 2.04 -10.08
N CYS A 310 12.88 1.93 -10.41
CA CYS A 310 13.98 1.77 -9.48
C CYS A 310 15.07 2.77 -9.93
N PRO A 311 15.29 3.88 -9.19
CA PRO A 311 14.47 4.38 -8.08
C PRO A 311 13.03 4.77 -8.54
N PRO A 312 12.07 4.93 -7.62
CA PRO A 312 10.75 5.48 -7.92
C PRO A 312 10.83 6.89 -8.54
N ILE A 313 9.84 7.24 -9.36
CA ILE A 313 9.78 8.51 -10.09
C ILE A 313 9.40 9.65 -9.14
N ILE A 314 8.43 9.42 -8.26
CA ILE A 314 8.02 10.33 -7.19
C ILE A 314 7.78 9.55 -5.88
N PRO A 315 7.87 10.20 -4.70
CA PRO A 315 7.53 9.59 -3.41
C PRO A 315 6.12 8.98 -3.42
N PHE A 316 5.90 7.89 -2.68
CA PHE A 316 4.56 7.31 -2.57
C PHE A 316 3.55 8.26 -1.90
N SER A 317 4.02 9.19 -1.07
CA SER A 317 3.20 10.22 -0.43
C SER A 317 2.57 11.20 -1.43
N ASP A 318 3.21 11.43 -2.58
CA ASP A 318 2.65 12.29 -3.64
C ASP A 318 1.38 11.67 -4.27
N PHE A 319 1.09 10.38 -4.04
CA PHE A 319 -0.15 9.73 -4.50
C PHE A 319 -1.33 9.88 -3.53
N TYR A 320 -1.10 10.28 -2.27
CA TYR A 320 -2.18 10.48 -1.29
C TYR A 320 -3.06 11.67 -1.67
N ASN A 321 -4.39 11.47 -1.68
CA ASN A 321 -5.34 12.58 -1.78
C ASN A 321 -5.88 12.91 -0.38
N LEU A 322 -5.28 13.91 0.26
CA LEU A 322 -5.63 14.34 1.62
C LEU A 322 -7.08 14.84 1.77
N THR A 323 -7.79 15.15 0.68
CA THR A 323 -9.22 15.52 0.78
C THR A 323 -10.13 14.32 1.03
N LEU A 324 -9.64 13.10 0.88
CA LEU A 324 -10.36 11.88 1.28
C LEU A 324 -10.45 11.73 2.81
N ASP A 325 -9.59 12.43 3.57
CA ASP A 325 -9.63 12.50 5.04
C ASP A 325 -10.94 13.13 5.58
N HIS A 326 -11.75 13.75 4.72
CA HIS A 326 -13.04 14.36 5.03
C HIS A 326 -14.27 13.51 4.62
N ILE A 327 -14.05 12.31 4.07
CA ILE A 327 -15.11 11.37 3.67
C ILE A 327 -15.37 10.38 4.80
N ASP A 328 -16.57 9.78 4.87
CA ASP A 328 -16.78 8.59 5.69
C ASP A 328 -16.04 7.37 5.09
N PHE A 329 -14.76 7.28 5.43
CA PHE A 329 -13.91 6.15 5.09
C PHE A 329 -14.31 4.84 5.77
N MET A 330 -15.21 4.85 6.77
CA MET A 330 -15.75 3.63 7.36
C MET A 330 -16.89 3.06 6.53
N GLU A 331 -17.78 3.89 5.94
CA GLU A 331 -18.75 3.38 4.96
C GLU A 331 -18.03 2.79 3.74
N ASP A 332 -16.97 3.44 3.25
CA ASP A 332 -16.14 2.93 2.14
C ASP A 332 -15.47 1.59 2.49
N TYR A 333 -14.88 1.50 3.69
CA TYR A 333 -14.23 0.29 4.20
C TYR A 333 -15.20 -0.87 4.48
N HIS A 334 -16.34 -0.61 5.13
CA HIS A 334 -17.38 -1.62 5.36
C HIS A 334 -18.03 -2.07 4.04
N THR A 335 -18.24 -1.15 3.10
CA THR A 335 -18.69 -1.48 1.74
C THR A 335 -17.68 -2.42 1.06
N TRP A 336 -16.39 -2.10 1.13
CA TRP A 336 -15.30 -2.89 0.57
C TRP A 336 -15.19 -4.29 1.20
N GLN A 337 -15.22 -4.39 2.54
CA GLN A 337 -15.20 -5.67 3.27
C GLN A 337 -16.39 -6.56 2.89
N ALA A 338 -17.61 -6.01 2.89
CA ALA A 338 -18.82 -6.79 2.64
C ALA A 338 -19.00 -7.18 1.17
N HIS A 339 -18.50 -6.36 0.24
CA HIS A 339 -18.80 -6.47 -1.19
C HIS A 339 -17.56 -6.71 -2.07
N GLY A 340 -16.63 -7.56 -1.63
CA GLY A 340 -15.39 -7.89 -2.36
C GLY A 340 -15.54 -8.43 -3.80
N ASN A 341 -16.77 -8.75 -4.24
CA ASN A 341 -17.11 -9.15 -5.61
C ASN A 341 -18.15 -8.21 -6.31
N SER A 342 -18.42 -7.00 -5.79
CA SER A 342 -19.39 -6.09 -6.42
C SER A 342 -18.75 -5.11 -7.40
N ASN A 343 -19.54 -4.65 -8.37
CA ASN A 343 -19.18 -3.54 -9.27
C ASN A 343 -19.27 -2.15 -8.59
N ARG A 344 -19.47 -2.05 -7.26
CA ARG A 344 -19.44 -0.76 -6.55
C ARG A 344 -17.97 -0.37 -6.31
N PHE A 345 -17.61 0.83 -6.76
CA PHE A 345 -16.31 1.43 -6.49
C PHE A 345 -16.19 1.80 -5.01
N THR A 346 -15.02 1.55 -4.43
CA THR A 346 -14.60 2.07 -3.12
C THR A 346 -13.14 2.52 -3.19
N PHE A 347 -12.74 3.52 -2.43
CA PHE A 347 -11.34 3.97 -2.38
C PHE A 347 -10.41 2.93 -1.74
N CYS A 348 -10.93 2.06 -0.87
CA CYS A 348 -10.22 0.89 -0.34
C CYS A 348 -9.79 -0.13 -1.42
N GLN A 349 -10.36 -0.10 -2.63
CA GLN A 349 -9.85 -0.88 -3.78
C GLN A 349 -8.50 -0.34 -4.31
N PHE A 350 -8.12 0.88 -3.96
CA PHE A 350 -6.96 1.60 -4.49
C PHE A 350 -6.10 2.23 -3.35
N PRO A 351 -5.53 1.44 -2.42
CA PRO A 351 -5.00 1.98 -1.16
C PRO A 351 -3.84 2.98 -1.27
N PHE A 352 -3.22 3.14 -2.43
CA PHE A 352 -2.20 4.18 -2.64
C PHE A 352 -2.75 5.61 -2.56
N ILE A 353 -4.06 5.82 -2.72
CA ILE A 353 -4.69 7.15 -2.70
C ILE A 353 -5.09 7.60 -1.29
N LEU A 354 -5.26 6.67 -0.36
CA LEU A 354 -5.65 6.93 1.02
C LEU A 354 -4.43 7.37 1.85
N SER A 355 -4.58 8.43 2.64
CA SER A 355 -3.53 8.92 3.54
C SER A 355 -3.20 7.93 4.66
N THR A 356 -2.02 8.08 5.28
CA THR A 356 -1.66 7.35 6.50
C THR A 356 -2.64 7.62 7.64
N VAL A 357 -3.21 8.83 7.71
CA VAL A 357 -4.21 9.25 8.70
C VAL A 357 -5.49 8.42 8.54
N VAL A 358 -6.03 8.32 7.31
CA VAL A 358 -7.23 7.50 7.04
C VAL A 358 -6.96 6.02 7.30
N LYS A 359 -5.82 5.48 6.85
CA LYS A 359 -5.48 4.06 7.09
C LYS A 359 -5.36 3.73 8.58
N LYS A 360 -4.69 4.59 9.37
CA LYS A 360 -4.63 4.48 10.82
C LYS A 360 -6.05 4.47 11.43
N ALA A 361 -6.90 5.40 11.01
CA ALA A 361 -8.26 5.52 11.54
C ALA A 361 -9.15 4.31 11.19
N ILE A 362 -8.98 3.73 9.99
CA ILE A 362 -9.62 2.46 9.61
C ILE A 362 -9.16 1.34 10.55
N ILE A 363 -7.85 1.15 10.73
CA ILE A 363 -7.27 0.08 11.56
C ILE A 363 -7.71 0.21 13.03
N GLN A 364 -7.67 1.42 13.58
CA GLN A 364 -8.10 1.68 14.95
C GLN A 364 -9.61 1.43 15.14
N ARG A 365 -10.46 1.89 14.22
CA ARG A 365 -11.92 1.65 14.33
C ARG A 365 -12.28 0.17 14.09
N ASP A 366 -11.55 -0.53 13.22
CA ASP A 366 -11.71 -1.97 13.00
C ASP A 366 -11.26 -2.78 14.24
N SER A 367 -10.15 -2.41 14.91
CA SER A 367 -9.75 -3.05 16.16
C SER A 367 -10.71 -2.76 17.32
N GLU A 368 -11.18 -1.52 17.47
CA GLU A 368 -12.20 -1.14 18.46
C GLU A 368 -13.52 -1.91 18.24
N GLN A 369 -13.98 -2.04 16.98
CA GLN A 369 -15.16 -2.84 16.63
C GLN A 369 -14.95 -4.34 16.91
N GLN A 370 -13.77 -4.90 16.62
CA GLN A 370 -13.43 -6.28 16.96
C GLN A 370 -13.37 -6.51 18.49
N MET A 371 -12.81 -5.56 19.27
CA MET A 371 -12.81 -5.61 20.74
C MET A 371 -14.23 -5.65 21.31
N ILE A 372 -15.10 -4.75 20.86
CA ILE A 372 -16.51 -4.67 21.30
C ILE A 372 -17.26 -5.95 20.93
N SER A 373 -17.05 -6.46 19.71
CA SER A 373 -17.65 -7.72 19.24
C SER A 373 -17.22 -8.92 20.09
N MET A 374 -15.92 -9.07 20.34
CA MET A 374 -15.35 -10.17 21.16
C MET A 374 -15.84 -10.12 22.62
N ALA A 375 -15.91 -8.93 23.21
CA ALA A 375 -16.45 -8.73 24.55
C ALA A 375 -17.96 -9.07 24.61
N ARG A 376 -18.75 -8.63 23.63
CA ARG A 376 -20.18 -8.95 23.51
C ARG A 376 -20.42 -10.46 23.32
N GLN A 377 -19.63 -11.12 22.48
CA GLN A 377 -19.72 -12.56 22.28
C GLN A 377 -19.40 -13.32 23.57
N THR A 378 -18.30 -12.96 24.25
CA THR A 378 -17.93 -13.51 25.57
C THR A 378 -19.08 -13.38 26.59
N LEU A 379 -19.74 -12.22 26.63
CA LEU A 379 -20.87 -11.97 27.52
C LEU A 379 -22.08 -12.87 27.19
N VAL A 380 -22.46 -12.97 25.91
CA VAL A 380 -23.57 -13.83 25.46
C VAL A 380 -23.28 -15.32 25.73
N ASP A 381 -22.04 -15.77 25.52
CA ASP A 381 -21.60 -17.15 25.81
C ASP A 381 -21.60 -17.46 27.31
N LYS A 382 -21.40 -16.46 28.18
CA LYS A 382 -21.47 -16.62 29.64
C LYS A 382 -22.91 -16.60 30.16
N VAL A 383 -23.75 -15.69 29.65
CA VAL A 383 -25.17 -15.57 30.03
C VAL A 383 -25.98 -16.78 29.57
N SER A 384 -25.77 -17.26 28.34
CA SER A 384 -26.44 -18.48 27.83
C SER A 384 -26.10 -19.74 28.65
N ARG A 385 -24.85 -19.85 29.12
CA ARG A 385 -24.38 -20.91 30.05
C ARG A 385 -24.78 -20.67 31.51
N ARG A 386 -25.58 -19.65 31.81
CA ARG A 386 -26.03 -19.24 33.16
C ARG A 386 -24.89 -19.06 34.18
N GLN A 387 -23.69 -18.69 33.72
CA GLN A 387 -22.54 -18.45 34.59
C GLN A 387 -22.60 -17.03 35.17
N ARG A 388 -22.05 -16.81 36.38
CA ARG A 388 -21.88 -15.46 36.92
C ARG A 388 -20.99 -14.65 35.96
N VAL A 389 -21.47 -13.48 35.57
CA VAL A 389 -20.71 -12.53 34.76
C VAL A 389 -19.85 -11.69 35.70
N ASP A 390 -18.54 -11.76 35.51
CA ASP A 390 -17.58 -10.79 36.04
C ASP A 390 -17.20 -9.83 34.90
N MET A 391 -17.24 -8.53 35.17
CA MET A 391 -16.85 -7.48 34.22
C MET A 391 -15.37 -7.56 33.82
N SER A 392 -14.52 -8.24 34.60
CA SER A 392 -13.12 -8.50 34.22
C SER A 392 -13.03 -9.32 32.92
N LEU A 393 -13.99 -10.22 32.65
CA LEU A 393 -14.00 -11.13 31.49
C LEU A 393 -14.09 -10.42 30.13
N LEU A 394 -14.48 -9.14 30.13
CA LEU A 394 -14.59 -8.28 28.95
C LEU A 394 -13.23 -7.71 28.51
N PHE A 395 -12.19 -7.83 29.34
CA PHE A 395 -10.85 -7.27 29.11
C PHE A 395 -9.79 -8.38 29.06
N LEU A 396 -8.75 -8.15 28.27
CA LEU A 396 -7.51 -8.93 28.35
C LEU A 396 -6.70 -8.39 29.54
N ASN A 397 -6.97 -8.90 30.74
CA ASN A 397 -6.24 -8.51 31.94
C ASN A 397 -4.92 -9.29 32.02
N ILE A 398 -3.78 -8.59 31.95
CA ILE A 398 -2.43 -9.13 32.09
C ILE A 398 -1.91 -8.80 33.50
N LYS A 399 -1.54 -9.81 34.29
CA LYS A 399 -1.04 -9.64 35.66
C LYS A 399 0.43 -10.07 35.74
N VAL A 400 1.31 -9.15 36.10
CA VAL A 400 2.77 -9.32 35.98
C VAL A 400 3.51 -8.77 37.19
N ARG A 401 4.67 -9.34 37.52
CA ARG A 401 5.59 -8.84 38.54
C ARG A 401 6.76 -8.15 37.86
N ARG A 402 7.15 -6.94 38.31
CA ARG A 402 8.27 -6.17 37.71
C ARG A 402 9.57 -6.97 37.62
N LEU A 403 9.85 -7.83 38.61
CA LEU A 403 11.05 -8.67 38.67
C LEU A 403 11.02 -9.91 37.75
N GLN A 404 9.87 -10.31 37.21
CA GLN A 404 9.73 -11.46 36.31
C GLN A 404 8.90 -11.10 35.06
N LEU A 405 9.08 -9.86 34.59
CA LEU A 405 8.24 -9.20 33.60
C LEU A 405 8.10 -9.99 32.29
N VAL A 406 9.21 -10.43 31.68
CA VAL A 406 9.18 -11.21 30.44
C VAL A 406 8.43 -12.52 30.67
N SER A 407 8.85 -13.33 31.66
CA SER A 407 8.25 -14.64 31.94
C SER A 407 6.76 -14.56 32.23
N ASP A 408 6.31 -13.65 33.11
CA ASP A 408 4.89 -13.49 33.43
C ASP A 408 4.08 -13.04 32.20
N SER A 409 4.64 -12.15 31.38
CA SER A 409 3.97 -11.64 30.17
C SER A 409 3.83 -12.71 29.10
N LEU A 410 4.89 -13.46 28.83
CA LEU A 410 4.89 -14.57 27.86
C LEU A 410 3.89 -15.66 28.29
N ASP A 411 3.86 -16.02 29.58
CA ASP A 411 2.93 -17.01 30.10
C ASP A 411 1.47 -16.55 30.01
N GLU A 412 1.16 -15.31 30.45
CA GLU A 412 -0.20 -14.79 30.41
C GLU A 412 -0.73 -14.65 28.98
N LEU A 413 0.08 -14.18 28.03
CA LEU A 413 -0.27 -14.14 26.60
C LEU A 413 -0.42 -15.56 26.02
N SER A 414 0.45 -16.49 26.42
CA SER A 414 0.41 -17.89 25.97
C SER A 414 -0.83 -18.64 26.48
N ARG A 415 -1.30 -18.34 27.70
CA ARG A 415 -2.55 -18.87 28.28
C ARG A 415 -3.79 -18.22 27.67
N LYS A 416 -3.76 -16.93 27.34
CA LYS A 416 -4.92 -16.11 26.94
C LYS A 416 -5.05 -15.88 25.43
N ARG A 417 -4.51 -16.79 24.60
CA ARG A 417 -4.49 -16.68 23.12
C ARG A 417 -5.85 -16.38 22.47
N ALA A 418 -6.95 -16.92 23.01
CA ALA A 418 -8.30 -16.64 22.52
C ALA A 418 -8.82 -15.22 22.85
N ASP A 419 -8.28 -14.62 23.91
CA ASP A 419 -8.69 -13.32 24.44
C ASP A 419 -7.83 -12.15 23.93
N LEU A 420 -6.82 -12.41 23.08
CA LEU A 420 -5.91 -11.40 22.52
C LEU A 420 -6.60 -10.26 21.77
N LYS A 421 -7.84 -10.47 21.31
CA LYS A 421 -8.66 -9.47 20.62
C LYS A 421 -9.57 -8.64 21.55
N LYS A 422 -9.53 -8.85 22.87
CA LYS A 422 -10.23 -8.00 23.87
C LYS A 422 -9.38 -6.76 24.21
N LYS A 423 -10.02 -5.73 24.78
CA LYS A 423 -9.31 -4.51 25.23
C LYS A 423 -8.31 -4.86 26.33
N LEU A 424 -7.04 -4.50 26.14
CA LEU A 424 -5.95 -4.76 27.07
C LEU A 424 -6.11 -3.93 28.37
N LYS A 425 -5.72 -4.55 29.49
CA LYS A 425 -5.47 -3.90 30.78
C LYS A 425 -4.29 -4.60 31.46
N VAL A 426 -3.35 -3.84 32.02
CA VAL A 426 -2.22 -4.39 32.79
C VAL A 426 -2.40 -4.11 34.29
N THR A 427 -1.88 -5.00 35.13
CA THR A 427 -1.80 -4.79 36.58
C THR A 427 -0.49 -5.34 37.11
N PHE A 428 0.34 -4.48 37.71
CA PHE A 428 1.53 -4.91 38.42
C PHE A 428 1.15 -5.47 39.80
N VAL A 429 1.64 -6.67 40.11
CA VAL A 429 1.27 -7.40 41.34
C VAL A 429 1.91 -6.72 42.55
N GLY A 430 1.07 -6.17 43.42
CA GLY A 430 1.47 -5.45 44.65
C GLY A 430 1.34 -3.92 44.54
N GLU A 431 1.02 -3.38 43.36
CA GLU A 431 0.90 -1.94 43.13
C GLU A 431 -0.57 -1.49 43.06
N ALA A 432 -0.87 -0.37 43.69
CA ALA A 432 -2.21 0.23 43.67
C ALA A 432 -2.36 1.17 42.47
N GLY A 433 -3.01 0.70 41.40
CA GLY A 433 -3.29 1.52 40.22
C GLY A 433 -4.45 0.97 39.39
N LEU A 434 -5.25 1.87 38.82
CA LEU A 434 -6.27 1.55 37.82
C LEU A 434 -5.70 1.85 36.43
N ASP A 435 -5.63 0.84 35.56
CA ASP A 435 -5.06 1.03 34.22
C ASP A 435 -6.04 1.78 33.29
N MET A 436 -5.80 3.09 33.19
CA MET A 436 -6.40 3.99 32.19
C MET A 436 -5.53 4.13 30.92
N GLY A 437 -4.57 3.21 30.72
CA GLY A 437 -3.62 3.17 29.60
C GLY A 437 -2.17 3.43 30.01
N GLY A 438 -1.93 4.05 31.16
CA GLY A 438 -0.59 4.33 31.68
C GLY A 438 0.22 3.07 32.02
N LEU A 439 -0.39 2.13 32.76
CA LEU A 439 0.28 0.88 33.15
C LEU A 439 0.48 -0.03 31.93
N THR A 440 -0.47 -0.04 30.99
CA THR A 440 -0.30 -0.70 29.70
C THR A 440 0.90 -0.15 28.91
N LYS A 441 1.08 1.18 28.82
CA LYS A 441 2.23 1.79 28.11
C LYS A 441 3.56 1.49 28.82
N GLU A 442 3.61 1.60 30.14
CA GLU A 442 4.80 1.25 30.93
C GLU A 442 5.20 -0.22 30.71
N TRP A 443 4.22 -1.13 30.76
CA TRP A 443 4.43 -2.55 30.52
C TRP A 443 5.02 -2.84 29.14
N PHE A 444 4.46 -2.26 28.07
CA PHE A 444 5.02 -2.38 26.72
C PHE A 444 6.47 -1.92 26.65
N LEU A 445 6.78 -0.73 27.21
CA LEU A 445 8.13 -0.17 27.15
C LEU A 445 9.16 -1.03 27.89
N LEU A 446 8.85 -1.44 29.12
CA LEU A 446 9.75 -2.27 29.93
C LEU A 446 9.93 -3.67 29.33
N LEU A 447 8.86 -4.27 28.80
CA LEU A 447 8.89 -5.61 28.21
C LEU A 447 9.69 -5.63 26.90
N ILE A 448 9.50 -4.63 26.03
CA ILE A 448 10.28 -4.47 24.81
C ILE A 448 11.77 -4.25 25.12
N ARG A 449 12.10 -3.34 26.05
CA ARG A 449 13.50 -3.05 26.41
C ARG A 449 14.23 -4.26 27.00
N GLN A 450 13.52 -5.22 27.61
CA GLN A 450 14.09 -6.49 28.08
C GLN A 450 14.22 -7.54 26.96
N ILE A 451 13.22 -7.69 26.09
CA ILE A 451 13.21 -8.68 24.99
C ILE A 451 14.24 -8.36 23.89
N PHE A 452 14.48 -7.08 23.63
CA PHE A 452 15.45 -6.61 22.62
C PHE A 452 16.86 -6.38 23.20
N HIS A 453 17.08 -6.67 24.49
CA HIS A 453 18.41 -6.63 25.10
C HIS A 453 19.27 -7.79 24.58
N THR A 454 20.57 -7.55 24.36
CA THR A 454 21.49 -8.54 23.78
C THR A 454 21.52 -9.85 24.59
N ASP A 455 21.46 -9.76 25.92
CA ASP A 455 21.45 -10.92 26.83
C ASP A 455 20.24 -11.85 26.64
N TYR A 456 19.13 -11.36 26.04
CA TYR A 456 17.95 -12.16 25.77
C TYR A 456 18.08 -13.00 24.48
N GLY A 457 19.08 -12.72 23.64
CA GLY A 457 19.48 -13.56 22.49
C GLY A 457 18.50 -13.66 21.31
N MET A 458 17.25 -13.22 21.44
CA MET A 458 16.24 -13.24 20.35
C MET A 458 16.56 -12.32 19.17
N PHE A 459 17.28 -11.22 19.43
CA PHE A 459 17.63 -10.23 18.43
C PHE A 459 19.07 -9.78 18.61
N THR A 460 19.79 -9.62 17.51
CA THR A 460 21.13 -9.02 17.48
C THR A 460 21.02 -7.56 17.10
N TYR A 461 21.54 -6.66 17.93
CA TYR A 461 21.69 -5.25 17.56
C TYR A 461 22.89 -5.10 16.60
N VAL A 462 22.65 -4.49 15.44
CA VAL A 462 23.67 -4.24 14.42
C VAL A 462 24.08 -2.78 14.53
N ASN A 463 25.34 -2.52 14.88
CA ASN A 463 25.82 -1.19 15.25
C ASN A 463 25.88 -0.24 14.04
N GLU A 464 26.17 -0.80 12.87
CA GLU A 464 26.45 -0.09 11.61
C GLU A 464 25.15 0.48 11.02
N SER A 465 24.06 -0.28 11.10
CA SER A 465 22.71 0.10 10.65
C SER A 465 21.81 0.63 11.78
N GLN A 466 22.27 0.59 13.04
CA GLN A 466 21.55 1.06 14.22
C GLN A 466 20.13 0.46 14.31
N CYS A 467 20.02 -0.85 14.05
CA CYS A 467 18.78 -1.62 14.02
C CYS A 467 18.93 -3.01 14.65
N HIS A 468 17.81 -3.66 14.95
CA HIS A 468 17.76 -5.02 15.47
C HIS A 468 17.48 -6.00 14.33
N TRP A 469 18.20 -7.11 14.30
CA TRP A 469 18.00 -8.20 13.36
C TRP A 469 17.66 -9.52 14.08
N PHE A 470 17.00 -10.43 13.39
CA PHE A 470 16.64 -11.74 13.92
C PHE A 470 17.91 -12.60 14.08
N SER A 471 18.14 -13.13 15.28
CA SER A 471 19.31 -13.97 15.53
C SER A 471 19.19 -15.31 14.79
N SER A 472 20.25 -15.67 14.06
CA SER A 472 20.26 -16.84 13.15
C SER A 472 20.47 -18.18 13.87
N TRP A 473 20.67 -18.18 15.18
CA TRP A 473 20.80 -19.40 15.99
C TRP A 473 19.55 -20.29 15.90
N LYS A 474 19.77 -21.60 15.96
CA LYS A 474 18.70 -22.60 16.06
C LYS A 474 18.23 -22.68 17.51
N CYS A 475 17.18 -21.95 17.84
CA CYS A 475 16.42 -22.18 19.07
C CYS A 475 15.50 -23.41 18.89
N ASP A 476 15.40 -24.25 19.91
CA ASP A 476 14.49 -25.41 19.92
C ASP A 476 13.01 -24.98 20.05
N ASN A 477 12.74 -23.78 20.57
CA ASN A 477 11.39 -23.29 20.83
C ASN A 477 11.12 -21.91 20.20
N TYR A 478 10.47 -21.91 19.04
CA TYR A 478 10.05 -20.68 18.34
C TYR A 478 8.82 -19.99 18.94
N SER A 479 8.27 -20.45 20.07
CA SER A 479 7.08 -19.83 20.68
C SER A 479 7.33 -18.40 21.15
N GLU A 480 8.56 -18.06 21.55
CA GLU A 480 8.90 -16.70 21.98
C GLU A 480 8.83 -15.71 20.80
N PHE A 481 9.39 -16.05 19.64
CA PHE A 481 9.20 -15.27 18.41
C PHE A 481 7.71 -15.04 18.10
N ARG A 482 6.86 -16.06 18.28
CA ARG A 482 5.40 -15.92 18.13
C ARG A 482 4.77 -14.99 19.18
N LEU A 483 5.26 -14.98 20.40
CA LEU A 483 4.75 -14.11 21.46
C LEU A 483 5.22 -12.65 21.29
N VAL A 484 6.46 -12.41 20.83
CA VAL A 484 6.94 -11.07 20.43
C VAL A 484 6.18 -10.55 19.22
N GLY A 485 5.87 -11.41 18.24
CA GLY A 485 4.98 -11.07 17.13
C GLY A 485 3.60 -10.65 17.64
N ALA A 486 2.99 -11.44 18.53
CA ALA A 486 1.69 -11.13 19.12
C ALA A 486 1.73 -9.84 19.97
N LEU A 487 2.83 -9.55 20.65
CA LEU A 487 3.06 -8.28 21.36
C LEU A 487 3.08 -7.10 20.37
N MET A 488 3.79 -7.21 19.25
CA MET A 488 3.79 -6.18 18.21
C MET A 488 2.40 -6.00 17.58
N GLY A 489 1.63 -7.08 17.43
CA GLY A 489 0.24 -7.04 17.00
C GLY A 489 -0.68 -6.35 18.02
N LEU A 490 -0.53 -6.65 19.32
CA LEU A 490 -1.26 -5.98 20.40
C LEU A 490 -0.96 -4.47 20.45
N ALA A 491 0.27 -4.06 20.18
CA ALA A 491 0.65 -2.64 20.11
C ALA A 491 -0.14 -1.90 19.02
N VAL A 492 -0.11 -2.38 17.77
CA VAL A 492 -0.89 -1.81 16.66
C VAL A 492 -2.40 -1.84 16.97
N TYR A 493 -2.91 -2.97 17.47
CA TYR A 493 -4.33 -3.17 17.76
C TYR A 493 -4.87 -2.25 18.88
N ASN A 494 -4.02 -1.84 19.83
CA ASN A 494 -4.35 -0.88 20.90
C ASN A 494 -3.83 0.56 20.62
N SER A 495 -3.33 0.85 19.41
CA SER A 495 -2.75 2.16 19.01
C SER A 495 -1.60 2.66 19.90
N ILE A 496 -0.68 1.74 20.26
CA ILE A 496 0.51 2.00 21.07
C ILE A 496 1.75 1.88 20.18
N THR A 497 2.62 2.89 20.23
CA THR A 497 3.93 2.87 19.57
C THR A 497 4.97 2.14 20.43
N LEU A 498 5.92 1.47 19.78
CA LEU A 498 6.98 0.70 20.40
C LEU A 498 8.35 1.35 20.14
N ASP A 499 9.19 1.34 21.18
CA ASP A 499 10.58 1.84 21.13
C ASP A 499 11.52 0.79 20.48
N ILE A 500 11.21 0.41 19.24
CA ILE A 500 11.96 -0.59 18.45
C ILE A 500 12.43 -0.02 17.12
N ARG A 501 13.54 -0.58 16.62
CA ARG A 501 14.20 -0.22 15.36
C ARG A 501 14.44 -1.48 14.55
N PHE A 502 13.57 -1.79 13.60
CA PHE A 502 13.76 -2.85 12.62
C PHE A 502 14.09 -2.25 11.24
N PRO A 503 14.88 -2.94 10.40
CA PRO A 503 15.09 -2.51 9.02
C PRO A 503 13.81 -2.69 8.18
N PRO A 504 13.52 -1.82 7.19
CA PRO A 504 12.30 -1.85 6.38
C PRO A 504 11.91 -3.20 5.75
N CYS A 505 12.88 -4.07 5.48
CA CYS A 505 12.65 -5.42 4.98
C CYS A 505 11.83 -6.31 5.95
N VAL A 506 11.85 -6.06 7.26
CA VAL A 506 11.00 -6.74 8.25
C VAL A 506 9.52 -6.47 8.00
N TYR A 507 9.16 -5.20 7.75
CA TYR A 507 7.78 -4.81 7.45
C TYR A 507 7.34 -5.28 6.06
N LYS A 508 8.26 -5.34 5.07
CA LYS A 508 8.01 -5.98 3.76
C LYS A 508 7.61 -7.45 3.95
N LYS A 509 8.38 -8.21 4.74
CA LYS A 509 8.13 -9.62 5.02
C LYS A 509 6.83 -9.85 5.83
N LEU A 510 6.49 -8.96 6.77
CA LEU A 510 5.26 -9.06 7.57
C LEU A 510 3.96 -8.99 6.74
N LEU A 511 4.00 -8.27 5.61
CA LEU A 511 2.87 -8.15 4.68
C LEU A 511 2.86 -9.21 3.57
N ILE A 512 3.71 -10.24 3.63
CA ILE A 512 3.82 -11.28 2.60
C ILE A 512 3.55 -12.68 3.19
N PRO A 513 2.36 -13.28 2.95
CA PRO A 513 1.14 -12.64 2.43
C PRO A 513 0.47 -11.71 3.48
N PRO A 514 -0.40 -10.76 3.07
CA PRO A 514 -1.02 -9.82 4.00
C PRO A 514 -2.22 -10.41 4.77
N ILE A 515 -2.67 -11.61 4.36
CA ILE A 515 -3.64 -12.45 5.06
C ILE A 515 -2.97 -13.82 5.24
N VAL A 516 -3.05 -14.38 6.45
CA VAL A 516 -2.51 -15.72 6.75
C VAL A 516 -3.17 -16.78 5.87
N PRO A 517 -2.41 -17.66 5.19
CA PRO A 517 -2.97 -18.78 4.44
C PRO A 517 -3.81 -19.72 5.32
N CYS A 518 -4.82 -20.36 4.74
CA CYS A 518 -5.55 -21.44 5.42
C CYS A 518 -4.73 -22.73 5.52
N ASP A 519 -3.74 -22.88 4.65
CA ASP A 519 -2.78 -23.98 4.64
C ASP A 519 -1.56 -23.64 5.52
N PRO A 520 -1.24 -24.43 6.57
CA PRO A 520 -0.12 -24.17 7.45
C PRO A 520 1.25 -24.42 6.81
N ASP A 521 1.33 -25.16 5.69
CA ASP A 521 2.60 -25.47 5.01
C ASP A 521 2.98 -24.41 3.96
N THR A 522 2.09 -23.48 3.63
CA THR A 522 2.38 -22.36 2.74
C THR A 522 3.41 -21.41 3.38
N PRO A 523 4.55 -21.11 2.70
CA PRO A 523 5.61 -20.29 3.28
C PRO A 523 5.19 -18.83 3.45
N VAL A 524 5.41 -18.30 4.66
CA VAL A 524 5.12 -16.91 5.05
C VAL A 524 6.40 -16.13 5.33
N GLY A 525 6.39 -14.81 5.12
CA GLY A 525 7.56 -13.95 5.32
C GLY A 525 8.66 -14.06 4.26
N MET A 526 8.40 -14.77 3.15
CA MET A 526 9.33 -14.89 2.02
C MET A 526 9.16 -13.71 1.07
N ALA A 527 9.91 -12.63 1.30
CA ALA A 527 9.84 -11.42 0.49
C ALA A 527 10.86 -11.42 -0.65
N THR A 528 10.53 -10.84 -1.80
CA THR A 528 11.51 -10.49 -2.82
C THR A 528 12.29 -9.26 -2.36
N LEU A 529 13.55 -9.46 -1.97
CA LEU A 529 14.43 -8.45 -1.37
C LEU A 529 15.67 -8.23 -2.24
N THR A 530 16.21 -7.02 -2.22
CA THR A 530 17.32 -6.59 -3.10
C THR A 530 18.62 -6.35 -2.34
N LEU A 531 19.69 -6.00 -3.05
CA LEU A 531 20.94 -5.53 -2.42
C LEU A 531 20.73 -4.23 -1.61
N GLU A 532 19.76 -3.38 -2.01
CA GLU A 532 19.37 -2.17 -1.26
C GLU A 532 18.69 -2.53 0.07
N ASP A 533 17.93 -3.63 0.12
CA ASP A 533 17.38 -4.19 1.37
C ASP A 533 18.49 -4.75 2.26
N LEU A 534 19.49 -5.45 1.68
CA LEU A 534 20.64 -5.96 2.44
C LEU A 534 21.47 -4.82 3.04
N GLN A 535 21.67 -3.72 2.30
CA GLN A 535 22.43 -2.56 2.76
C GLN A 535 21.84 -1.89 4.00
N GLN A 536 20.51 -2.00 4.19
CA GLN A 536 19.81 -1.48 5.37
C GLN A 536 19.97 -2.38 6.61
N VAL A 537 20.44 -3.62 6.45
CA VAL A 537 20.71 -4.56 7.55
C VAL A 537 22.21 -4.64 7.82
N MET A 538 23.01 -4.98 6.80
CA MET A 538 24.44 -5.24 6.85
C MET A 538 25.14 -4.44 5.74
N PRO A 539 25.48 -3.15 5.98
CA PRO A 539 25.95 -2.23 4.94
C PRO A 539 27.28 -2.68 4.30
N ASP A 540 28.24 -3.13 5.09
CA ASP A 540 29.58 -3.50 4.58
C ASP A 540 29.55 -4.73 3.68
N LEU A 541 28.74 -5.73 4.03
CA LEU A 541 28.53 -6.91 3.19
C LEU A 541 27.78 -6.55 1.89
N ALA A 542 26.80 -5.65 1.97
CA ALA A 542 26.12 -5.15 0.77
C ALA A 542 27.05 -4.32 -0.12
N HIS A 543 28.02 -3.59 0.47
CA HIS A 543 29.06 -2.87 -0.26
C HIS A 543 29.98 -3.83 -1.03
N GLY A 544 30.55 -4.84 -0.38
CA GLY A 544 31.42 -5.82 -1.03
C GLY A 544 30.71 -6.69 -2.08
N LEU A 545 29.44 -7.04 -1.86
CA LEU A 545 28.61 -7.68 -2.89
C LEU A 545 28.25 -6.71 -4.03
N GLY A 546 28.20 -5.41 -3.77
CA GLY A 546 28.10 -4.37 -4.79
C GLY A 546 29.36 -4.25 -5.65
N GLU A 547 30.55 -4.28 -5.03
CA GLU A 547 31.84 -4.31 -5.73
C GLU A 547 31.97 -5.58 -6.61
N LEU A 548 31.56 -6.74 -6.10
CA LEU A 548 31.50 -7.98 -6.88
C LEU A 548 30.60 -7.85 -8.12
N LEU A 549 29.55 -7.02 -8.09
CA LEU A 549 28.67 -6.76 -9.24
C LEU A 549 29.23 -5.72 -10.22
N SER A 550 30.01 -4.74 -9.76
CA SER A 550 30.64 -3.71 -10.61
C SER A 550 32.00 -4.11 -11.17
N TYR A 551 32.67 -5.12 -10.60
CA TYR A 551 34.02 -5.55 -10.97
C TYR A 551 34.19 -5.80 -12.49
N GLU A 552 35.31 -5.33 -13.04
CA GLU A 552 35.62 -5.41 -14.47
C GLU A 552 36.62 -6.54 -14.83
N GLY A 553 37.38 -7.05 -13.86
CA GLY A 553 38.33 -8.17 -14.02
C GLY A 553 37.66 -9.55 -14.04
N ASN A 554 38.44 -10.63 -13.86
CA ASN A 554 37.93 -11.99 -13.93
C ASN A 554 37.52 -12.51 -12.55
N VAL A 555 36.20 -12.50 -12.28
CA VAL A 555 35.64 -12.86 -10.97
C VAL A 555 36.03 -14.26 -10.50
N GLU A 556 36.28 -15.20 -11.42
CA GLU A 556 36.69 -16.57 -11.07
C GLU A 556 38.15 -16.65 -10.60
N GLU A 557 39.05 -15.97 -11.32
CA GLU A 557 40.51 -15.97 -11.07
C GLU A 557 40.96 -14.94 -10.02
N ASP A 558 40.16 -13.89 -9.77
CA ASP A 558 40.48 -12.82 -8.83
C ASP A 558 39.87 -13.05 -7.43
N PHE A 559 38.71 -13.72 -7.32
CA PHE A 559 38.01 -13.94 -6.03
C PHE A 559 38.03 -15.39 -5.53
N TYR A 560 38.20 -16.39 -6.39
CA TYR A 560 38.12 -17.83 -6.04
C TYR A 560 36.88 -18.25 -5.22
N THR A 561 35.76 -17.54 -5.37
CA THR A 561 34.52 -17.81 -4.63
C THR A 561 33.67 -18.87 -5.32
N THR A 562 32.88 -19.61 -4.53
CA THR A 562 31.90 -20.60 -5.01
C THR A 562 30.51 -20.27 -4.49
N PHE A 563 29.48 -21.00 -4.92
CA PHE A 563 28.11 -20.87 -4.37
C PHE A 563 27.95 -21.54 -2.98
N GLN A 564 29.01 -21.58 -2.18
CA GLN A 564 29.01 -21.92 -0.76
C GLN A 564 29.40 -20.70 0.06
N VAL A 565 28.57 -20.32 1.02
CA VAL A 565 28.81 -19.21 1.96
C VAL A 565 29.05 -19.74 3.36
N PHE A 566 29.75 -18.96 4.18
CA PHE A 566 30.07 -19.32 5.55
C PHE A 566 29.39 -18.36 6.53
N GLN A 567 28.86 -18.90 7.62
CA GLN A 567 28.21 -18.12 8.68
C GLN A 567 28.65 -18.64 10.05
N GLU A 568 29.00 -17.71 10.95
CA GLU A 568 29.34 -18.06 12.33
C GLU A 568 28.07 -18.16 13.19
N GLU A 569 27.90 -19.29 13.86
CA GLU A 569 26.81 -19.53 14.82
C GLU A 569 27.42 -19.99 16.15
N LEU A 570 27.36 -19.15 17.18
CA LEU A 570 27.86 -19.44 18.54
C LEU A 570 29.34 -19.86 18.58
N GLY A 571 30.21 -19.16 17.83
CA GLY A 571 31.64 -19.50 17.73
C GLY A 571 31.97 -20.64 16.76
N VAL A 572 30.97 -21.20 16.06
CA VAL A 572 31.15 -22.30 15.11
C VAL A 572 30.79 -21.84 13.70
N VAL A 573 31.80 -21.76 12.83
CA VAL A 573 31.60 -21.47 11.39
C VAL A 573 30.93 -22.67 10.69
N LYS A 574 29.85 -22.40 9.96
CA LYS A 574 29.07 -23.40 9.21
C LYS A 574 28.99 -23.01 7.74
N SER A 575 29.15 -24.01 6.87
CA SER A 575 29.08 -23.88 5.42
C SER A 575 27.65 -24.11 4.90
N TYR A 576 27.15 -23.18 4.10
CA TYR A 576 25.81 -23.22 3.51
C TYR A 576 25.89 -23.09 1.98
N ASN A 577 25.44 -24.12 1.27
CA ASN A 577 25.34 -24.09 -0.20
C ASN A 577 24.11 -23.28 -0.63
N LEU A 578 24.33 -22.20 -1.39
CA LEU A 578 23.26 -21.33 -1.91
C LEU A 578 22.38 -22.03 -2.96
N LYS A 579 22.94 -23.00 -3.70
CA LYS A 579 22.26 -23.87 -4.65
C LYS A 579 22.84 -25.30 -4.62
N THR A 580 22.19 -26.25 -5.28
CA THR A 580 22.60 -27.66 -5.32
C THR A 580 24.01 -27.82 -5.87
N GLY A 581 24.90 -28.43 -5.09
CA GLY A 581 26.32 -28.58 -5.43
C GLY A 581 27.14 -27.29 -5.40
N GLY A 582 26.66 -26.25 -4.71
CA GLY A 582 27.28 -24.92 -4.68
C GLY A 582 28.77 -24.90 -4.28
N ASP A 583 29.22 -25.89 -3.50
CA ASP A 583 30.61 -26.18 -3.15
C ASP A 583 31.56 -26.38 -4.35
N LYS A 584 31.02 -26.70 -5.53
CA LYS A 584 31.77 -27.01 -6.76
C LYS A 584 31.47 -26.06 -7.92
N ILE A 585 30.66 -25.04 -7.69
CA ILE A 585 30.24 -24.09 -8.73
C ILE A 585 30.96 -22.77 -8.46
N PRO A 586 31.94 -22.36 -9.28
CA PRO A 586 32.64 -21.09 -9.11
C PRO A 586 31.73 -19.91 -9.45
N VAL A 587 32.01 -18.77 -8.84
CA VAL A 587 31.38 -17.48 -9.18
C VAL A 587 32.15 -16.86 -10.35
N THR A 588 31.42 -16.38 -11.35
CA THR A 588 31.96 -15.88 -12.62
C THR A 588 31.28 -14.59 -13.02
N ASN A 589 31.86 -13.82 -13.95
CA ASN A 589 31.26 -12.58 -14.46
C ASN A 589 29.83 -12.77 -15.04
N LEU A 590 29.49 -13.99 -15.48
CA LEU A 590 28.16 -14.36 -15.97
C LEU A 590 27.17 -14.67 -14.83
N ASN A 591 27.59 -15.44 -13.83
CA ASN A 591 26.69 -15.94 -12.77
C ASN A 591 26.70 -15.09 -11.48
N ARG A 592 27.59 -14.11 -11.32
CA ARG A 592 27.69 -13.24 -10.12
C ARG A 592 26.38 -12.58 -9.68
N LYS A 593 25.48 -12.27 -10.64
CA LYS A 593 24.14 -11.73 -10.34
C LYS A 593 23.25 -12.74 -9.63
N GLU A 594 23.29 -14.00 -10.05
CA GLU A 594 22.62 -15.13 -9.41
C GLU A 594 23.20 -15.39 -8.01
N TYR A 595 24.54 -15.35 -7.88
CA TYR A 595 25.22 -15.50 -6.59
C TYR A 595 24.77 -14.45 -5.57
N VAL A 596 24.85 -13.15 -5.91
CA VAL A 596 24.42 -12.08 -5.01
C VAL A 596 22.94 -12.18 -4.67
N GLN A 597 22.07 -12.48 -5.65
CA GLN A 597 20.64 -12.66 -5.40
C GLN A 597 20.35 -13.83 -4.44
N LEU A 598 20.99 -14.98 -4.63
CA LEU A 598 20.83 -16.13 -3.74
C LEU A 598 21.43 -15.88 -2.34
N TYR A 599 22.48 -15.07 -2.23
CA TYR A 599 23.09 -14.71 -0.95
C TYR A 599 22.20 -13.73 -0.16
N VAL A 600 21.62 -12.72 -0.83
CA VAL A 600 20.60 -11.81 -0.25
C VAL A 600 19.39 -12.61 0.26
N ASP A 601 18.85 -13.52 -0.56
CA ASP A 601 17.73 -14.38 -0.16
C ASP A 601 18.11 -15.37 0.96
N PHE A 602 19.34 -15.90 0.95
CA PHE A 602 19.83 -16.73 2.06
C PHE A 602 19.83 -15.96 3.39
N LEU A 603 20.40 -14.75 3.40
CA LEU A 603 20.57 -13.96 4.61
C LEU A 603 19.28 -13.31 5.13
N LEU A 604 18.40 -12.84 4.24
CA LEU A 604 17.20 -12.09 4.62
C LEU A 604 15.92 -12.94 4.66
N ASN A 605 15.91 -14.13 4.04
CA ASN A 605 14.78 -15.05 4.09
C ASN A 605 15.12 -16.41 4.71
N LYS A 606 16.04 -17.19 4.12
CA LYS A 606 16.19 -18.62 4.46
C LYS A 606 16.77 -18.85 5.85
N SER A 607 17.81 -18.12 6.24
CA SER A 607 18.52 -18.22 7.53
C SER A 607 17.58 -18.09 8.74
N ILE A 608 16.69 -17.09 8.69
CA ILE A 608 15.77 -16.71 9.78
C ILE A 608 14.33 -17.20 9.56
N PHE A 609 14.09 -18.06 8.55
CA PHE A 609 12.73 -18.41 8.10
C PHE A 609 11.82 -18.90 9.24
N ARG A 610 12.33 -19.76 10.14
CA ARG A 610 11.52 -20.35 11.22
C ARG A 610 11.19 -19.33 12.32
N GLN A 611 12.17 -18.53 12.70
CA GLN A 611 12.07 -17.42 13.65
C GLN A 611 11.05 -16.39 13.12
N PHE A 612 11.20 -16.00 11.85
CA PHE A 612 10.33 -15.04 11.20
C PHE A 612 8.91 -15.58 10.98
N ALA A 613 8.72 -16.83 10.54
CA ALA A 613 7.40 -17.42 10.36
C ALA A 613 6.63 -17.50 11.69
N ALA A 614 7.31 -17.87 12.78
CA ALA A 614 6.71 -17.85 14.11
C ALA A 614 6.27 -16.43 14.51
N PHE A 615 7.13 -15.42 14.31
CA PHE A 615 6.84 -14.00 14.54
C PHE A 615 5.68 -13.47 13.69
N TYR A 616 5.65 -13.79 12.38
CA TYR A 616 4.56 -13.49 11.46
C TYR A 616 3.21 -14.03 11.98
N HIS A 617 3.14 -15.32 12.34
CA HIS A 617 1.91 -15.91 12.88
C HIS A 617 1.53 -15.28 14.24
N GLY A 618 2.50 -14.80 14.99
CA GLY A 618 2.29 -13.99 16.19
C GLY A 618 1.55 -12.69 15.88
N PHE A 619 2.15 -11.86 15.02
CA PHE A 619 1.60 -10.56 14.62
C PHE A 619 0.18 -10.69 14.06
N HIS A 620 0.00 -11.62 13.11
CA HIS A 620 -1.30 -11.86 12.49
C HIS A 620 -2.32 -12.50 13.44
N SER A 621 -1.94 -13.17 14.53
CA SER A 621 -2.92 -13.70 15.50
C SER A 621 -3.80 -12.59 16.12
N VAL A 622 -3.26 -11.37 16.21
CA VAL A 622 -3.98 -10.17 16.64
C VAL A 622 -4.43 -9.36 15.42
N CYS A 623 -3.52 -9.07 14.50
CA CYS A 623 -3.77 -8.13 13.39
C CYS A 623 -4.42 -8.74 12.14
N ALA A 624 -4.85 -10.01 12.15
CA ALA A 624 -5.62 -10.60 11.05
C ALA A 624 -6.97 -9.87 10.85
N SER A 625 -6.93 -8.86 9.99
CA SER A 625 -8.03 -8.05 9.47
C SER A 625 -7.67 -7.60 8.06
N ASN A 626 -8.69 -7.45 7.20
CA ASN A 626 -8.51 -6.95 5.84
C ASN A 626 -7.91 -5.52 5.83
N ALA A 627 -7.97 -4.78 6.93
CA ALA A 627 -7.33 -3.47 7.08
C ALA A 627 -5.82 -3.49 6.78
N LEU A 628 -5.10 -4.60 7.06
CA LEU A 628 -3.68 -4.72 6.73
C LEU A 628 -3.41 -4.67 5.22
N MET A 629 -4.37 -5.07 4.37
CA MET A 629 -4.22 -5.00 2.91
C MET A 629 -4.18 -3.56 2.38
N LEU A 630 -4.55 -2.57 3.20
CA LEU A 630 -4.50 -1.16 2.83
C LEU A 630 -3.10 -0.54 3.04
N LEU A 631 -2.23 -1.22 3.79
CA LEU A 631 -0.92 -0.71 4.19
C LEU A 631 0.19 -1.03 3.19
N ARG A 632 1.13 -0.09 3.05
CA ARG A 632 2.49 -0.34 2.57
C ARG A 632 3.42 -0.71 3.74
N PRO A 633 4.58 -1.36 3.51
CA PRO A 633 5.57 -1.65 4.55
C PRO A 633 5.97 -0.45 5.41
N GLU A 634 6.19 0.70 4.77
CA GLU A 634 6.58 1.96 5.40
C GLU A 634 5.45 2.51 6.31
N GLU A 635 4.20 2.20 5.98
CA GLU A 635 3.04 2.60 6.77
C GLU A 635 2.85 1.67 7.99
N VAL A 636 3.26 0.39 7.90
CA VAL A 636 3.33 -0.51 9.07
C VAL A 636 4.41 -0.04 10.05
N GLU A 637 5.59 0.35 9.56
CA GLU A 637 6.66 0.92 10.38
C GLU A 637 6.17 2.14 11.17
N ILE A 638 5.55 3.11 10.48
CA ILE A 638 5.01 4.32 11.10
C ILE A 638 3.89 4.00 12.13
N LEU A 639 3.11 2.93 11.94
CA LEU A 639 2.11 2.48 12.92
C LEU A 639 2.71 1.77 14.14
N VAL A 640 3.80 1.01 13.96
CA VAL A 640 4.46 0.24 15.03
C VAL A 640 5.38 1.14 15.86
N CYS A 641 6.22 1.95 15.23
CA CYS A 641 7.25 2.74 15.90
C CYS A 641 6.81 4.19 16.16
N GLY A 642 5.96 4.75 15.29
CA GLY A 642 5.59 6.17 15.28
C GLY A 642 6.24 6.95 14.13
N SER A 643 5.93 8.24 14.04
CA SER A 643 6.46 9.15 13.02
C SER A 643 7.77 9.79 13.48
N PRO A 644 8.86 9.75 12.69
CA PRO A 644 10.07 10.54 12.98
C PRO A 644 9.85 12.05 12.77
N ASN A 645 8.86 12.43 11.97
CA ASN A 645 8.48 13.82 11.78
C ASN A 645 7.61 14.28 12.96
N LEU A 646 8.12 15.20 13.78
CA LEU A 646 7.43 15.75 14.95
C LEU A 646 6.75 17.09 14.59
N ASP A 647 5.42 17.15 14.53
CA ASP A 647 4.71 18.43 14.42
C ASP A 647 4.62 19.13 15.79
N MET A 648 5.57 20.04 16.04
CA MET A 648 5.60 20.89 17.23
C MET A 648 4.34 21.75 17.40
N SER A 649 3.63 22.09 16.31
CA SER A 649 2.40 22.90 16.38
C SER A 649 1.20 22.11 16.92
N SER A 650 1.15 20.79 16.73
CA SER A 650 0.17 19.93 17.40
C SER A 650 0.57 19.63 18.84
N LEU A 651 1.86 19.46 19.17
CA LEU A 651 2.30 19.32 20.56
C LEU A 651 1.81 20.50 21.41
N GLN A 652 2.06 21.74 20.97
CA GLN A 652 1.63 22.96 21.68
C GLN A 652 0.09 23.14 21.77
N ARG A 653 -0.70 22.34 21.04
CA ARG A 653 -2.16 22.29 21.13
C ARG A 653 -2.67 21.26 22.16
N VAL A 654 -1.88 20.24 22.49
CA VAL A 654 -2.27 19.18 23.46
C VAL A 654 -1.51 19.21 24.79
N VAL A 655 -0.50 20.07 24.95
CA VAL A 655 0.18 20.26 26.24
C VAL A 655 -0.79 20.84 27.28
N GLN A 656 -0.90 20.15 28.41
CA GLN A 656 -1.57 20.60 29.64
C GLN A 656 -0.50 21.07 30.64
N TYR A 657 -0.82 22.06 31.47
CA TYR A 657 0.13 22.71 32.37
C TYR A 657 -0.35 22.64 33.81
N GLU A 658 0.52 22.20 34.71
CA GLU A 658 0.27 22.05 36.15
C GLU A 658 1.25 22.92 36.94
N GLY A 659 0.72 23.97 37.59
CA GLY A 659 1.54 24.98 38.24
C GLY A 659 2.26 25.95 37.27
N TYR A 660 1.94 25.90 35.98
CA TYR A 660 2.34 26.86 34.94
C TYR A 660 1.14 27.25 34.07
N SER A 661 1.25 28.36 33.34
CA SER A 661 0.30 28.78 32.30
C SER A 661 0.94 28.81 30.91
N LYS A 662 0.13 28.67 29.85
CA LYS A 662 0.59 28.82 28.45
C LYS A 662 1.18 30.21 28.14
N THR A 663 0.87 31.21 28.96
CA THR A 663 1.39 32.58 28.86
C THR A 663 2.71 32.82 29.60
N ASP A 664 3.15 31.90 30.46
CA ASP A 664 4.34 32.09 31.29
C ASP A 664 5.61 32.22 30.46
N SER A 665 6.54 33.06 30.93
CA SER A 665 7.83 33.27 30.26
C SER A 665 8.59 31.97 30.04
N THR A 666 8.65 31.07 31.02
CA THR A 666 9.31 29.75 30.90
C THR A 666 8.73 28.91 29.78
N ILE A 667 7.39 28.81 29.69
CA ILE A 667 6.70 28.03 28.66
C ILE A 667 6.88 28.68 27.28
N ARG A 668 6.81 30.01 27.20
CA ARG A 668 7.03 30.75 25.95
C ARG A 668 8.48 30.63 25.46
N TYR A 669 9.47 30.77 26.34
CA TYR A 669 10.88 30.59 25.98
C TYR A 669 11.16 29.16 25.52
N MET A 670 10.59 28.13 26.16
CA MET A 670 10.68 26.75 25.71
C MET A 670 10.21 26.62 24.25
N PHE A 671 8.97 26.99 23.94
CA PHE A 671 8.42 26.88 22.57
C PHE A 671 9.04 27.84 21.55
N CYS A 672 9.65 28.96 21.97
CA CYS A 672 10.31 29.88 21.04
C CYS A 672 11.69 29.40 20.56
N VAL A 673 12.45 28.63 21.36
CA VAL A 673 13.78 28.16 20.95
C VAL A 673 13.70 26.79 20.26
N GLN A 674 13.11 26.79 19.05
CA GLN A 674 12.87 25.63 18.19
C GLN A 674 14.06 24.65 18.12
N TYR A 675 15.29 25.17 18.00
CA TYR A 675 16.53 24.37 17.91
C TYR A 675 16.95 23.70 19.23
N PHE A 676 16.68 24.32 20.39
CA PHE A 676 16.99 23.71 21.69
C PHE A 676 16.00 22.58 21.98
N ILE A 677 14.74 22.76 21.59
CA ILE A 677 13.70 21.74 21.63
C ILE A 677 14.10 20.49 20.84
N THR A 678 14.69 20.59 19.64
CA THR A 678 14.93 19.40 18.81
C THR A 678 15.85 18.38 19.50
N LEU A 679 16.95 18.81 20.12
CA LEU A 679 17.78 17.90 20.94
C LEU A 679 17.10 17.56 22.28
N THR A 680 16.58 18.56 22.98
CA THR A 680 16.10 18.37 24.37
C THR A 680 14.83 17.53 24.44
N VAL A 681 13.92 17.62 23.46
CA VAL A 681 12.70 16.80 23.41
C VAL A 681 12.99 15.40 22.88
N TYR A 682 13.94 15.20 21.96
CA TYR A 682 14.41 13.84 21.62
C TYR A 682 15.01 13.14 22.85
N ALA A 683 15.89 13.82 23.58
CA ALA A 683 16.49 13.31 24.82
C ALA A 683 15.44 13.11 25.93
N MET A 684 14.51 14.05 26.12
CA MET A 684 13.42 13.90 27.09
C MET A 684 12.51 12.73 26.73
N CYS A 685 12.04 12.58 25.50
CA CYS A 685 11.21 11.43 25.11
C CYS A 685 11.89 10.10 25.43
N GLN A 686 13.18 9.94 25.07
CA GLN A 686 13.98 8.75 25.41
C GLN A 686 14.06 8.47 26.92
N LEU A 687 14.16 9.54 27.73
CA LEU A 687 14.23 9.47 29.20
C LEU A 687 12.86 9.30 29.88
N THR A 688 11.76 9.77 29.27
CA THR A 688 10.45 9.94 29.93
C THR A 688 9.36 9.07 29.31
N VAL A 689 9.53 7.74 29.34
CA VAL A 689 8.47 6.74 29.01
C VAL A 689 7.86 6.87 27.60
N TRP A 690 8.60 7.42 26.62
CA TRP A 690 8.17 7.53 25.23
C TRP A 690 9.23 6.94 24.29
N SER A 691 8.80 6.41 23.14
CA SER A 691 9.69 6.29 21.99
C SER A 691 10.03 7.70 21.47
N GLY A 692 11.21 7.90 20.88
CA GLY A 692 11.67 9.20 20.37
C GLY A 692 10.95 9.70 19.11
N LEU A 693 9.67 9.36 18.95
CA LEU A 693 8.88 9.47 17.72
C LEU A 693 7.47 9.99 18.06
N ALA A 694 6.90 10.83 17.20
CA ALA A 694 5.52 11.30 17.34
C ALA A 694 4.52 10.17 17.05
N GLY A 695 3.23 10.41 17.30
CA GLY A 695 2.18 9.51 16.84
C GLY A 695 2.23 9.29 15.31
N PRO A 696 1.66 8.19 14.76
CA PRO A 696 1.76 7.82 13.34
C PRO A 696 1.33 8.89 12.31
N SER A 697 0.65 9.96 12.74
CA SER A 697 0.22 11.12 11.96
C SER A 697 1.21 12.30 11.99
N GLY A 698 2.38 12.15 12.63
CA GLY A 698 3.27 13.24 13.02
C GLY A 698 2.74 14.12 14.15
N THR A 699 1.47 13.94 14.52
CA THR A 699 0.77 14.73 15.52
C THR A 699 0.65 14.03 16.87
N TRP A 700 0.62 14.83 17.93
CA TRP A 700 0.57 14.37 19.31
C TRP A 700 -0.88 14.17 19.74
N SER A 701 -1.27 12.93 20.05
CA SER A 701 -2.67 12.53 20.33
C SER A 701 -2.96 12.29 21.81
N TRP A 702 -2.10 12.77 22.71
CA TRP A 702 -2.19 12.54 24.16
C TRP A 702 -1.89 13.84 24.91
N PRO A 703 -2.60 14.14 26.01
CA PRO A 703 -2.33 15.33 26.81
C PRO A 703 -0.94 15.23 27.46
N PHE A 704 -0.05 16.17 27.16
CA PHE A 704 1.31 16.19 27.69
C PHE A 704 1.36 17.09 28.93
N LEU A 705 1.53 16.53 30.13
CA LEU A 705 1.44 17.28 31.38
C LEU A 705 2.81 17.83 31.83
N TRP A 706 2.91 19.15 32.01
CA TRP A 706 4.12 19.83 32.50
C TRP A 706 3.93 20.35 33.93
N ASN A 707 4.70 19.84 34.90
CA ASN A 707 4.53 20.11 36.35
C ASN A 707 5.68 20.95 36.94
N CYS A 708 5.36 21.91 37.82
CA CYS A 708 6.30 22.80 38.50
C CYS A 708 6.86 22.23 39.83
N ARG A 709 8.02 21.56 39.79
CA ARG A 709 8.81 21.28 41.01
C ARG A 709 9.45 22.56 41.58
N ARG A 710 8.93 23.02 42.73
CA ARG A 710 9.48 24.16 43.47
C ARG A 710 10.77 23.83 44.22
N ASN A 711 11.90 23.76 43.49
CA ASN A 711 13.27 24.12 43.90
C ASN A 711 14.28 23.51 42.92
N CYS A 712 15.08 24.33 42.24
CA CYS A 712 16.20 23.87 41.40
C CYS A 712 17.41 24.80 41.55
N SER A 713 18.37 24.39 42.38
CA SER A 713 19.79 24.75 42.24
C SER A 713 20.60 23.65 41.54
N THR A 714 19.93 22.57 41.14
CA THR A 714 20.43 21.44 40.36
C THR A 714 19.98 21.53 38.90
N SER A 715 20.73 20.88 38.00
CA SER A 715 20.27 20.60 36.64
C SER A 715 18.93 19.84 36.64
N PRO A 716 18.05 20.01 35.63
CA PRO A 716 16.73 19.39 35.59
C PRO A 716 16.83 17.86 35.47
N GLN A 717 16.85 17.17 36.61
CA GLN A 717 16.65 15.73 36.67
C GLN A 717 15.16 15.41 36.56
N GLU A 718 14.83 14.51 35.63
CA GLU A 718 13.58 13.74 35.57
C GLU A 718 12.28 14.58 35.55
N VAL A 719 11.92 15.09 34.37
CA VAL A 719 10.54 15.54 34.09
C VAL A 719 9.66 14.30 33.92
N THR A 720 9.18 13.71 35.02
CA THR A 720 8.40 12.47 35.02
C THR A 720 7.00 12.69 34.42
N ALA A 721 6.88 12.60 33.09
CA ALA A 721 5.64 12.84 32.36
C ALA A 721 4.65 11.67 32.51
N PHE A 722 3.66 11.83 33.39
CA PHE A 722 2.55 10.88 33.54
C PHE A 722 1.36 11.24 32.63
N LEU A 723 0.78 10.25 31.95
CA LEU A 723 -0.45 10.41 31.18
C LEU A 723 -1.67 10.08 32.04
N TRP A 724 -2.51 11.09 32.26
CA TRP A 724 -3.87 10.91 32.78
C TRP A 724 -4.86 10.79 31.61
N GLY A 725 -5.78 9.83 31.71
CA GLY A 725 -7.00 9.81 30.90
C GLY A 725 -8.01 10.82 31.46
N GLU A 726 -8.89 11.34 30.60
CA GLU A 726 -9.90 12.33 31.00
C GLU A 726 -10.86 11.76 32.05
N TRP A 727 -11.12 12.55 33.10
CA TRP A 727 -12.28 12.35 33.98
C TRP A 727 -13.50 12.98 33.31
N PRO A 728 -14.59 12.24 33.07
CA PRO A 728 -15.83 12.84 32.60
C PRO A 728 -16.48 13.66 33.73
N THR A 729 -16.82 14.91 33.42
CA THR A 729 -17.70 15.78 34.21
C THR A 729 -19.11 15.78 33.64
#